data_AF-A0A975QRN5-F1
#
_entry.id   AF-A0A975QRN5-F1
#
_cell.length_a   1.000
_cell.length_b   1.000
_cell.length_c   1.000
_cell.angle_alpha   90.00
_cell.angle_beta   90.00
_cell.angle_gamma   90.00
#
_symmetry.space_group_name_H-M   'P 1'
#
loop_
_entity.id
_entity.type
_entity.pdbx_description
1 polymer ?
#
loop_
_entity_poly.entity_id
_entity_poly.type
_entity_poly.pdbx_seq_one_letter_code
_entity_poly.pdbx_strand_id
1 'polypeptide(L)'
;MEIRIVEYNDTYAAKVADMWNKSASSWGNDDTIKTEEEIIASAASSGDLKAYLAIVEDEVVGYCSFSEYRFDEGASYLPLLNVRPDFHGKQVGKKLILKVLKDAIKSKWPRFDLFTWSGNIKAVPLYKKCGFFWEKKNDSVHLMNFIPYVLKTEAVKDYFDVIDWYKDSTRPIELSTDGREEKGFEYYEYSWKKNNINLRMEFERKGRGLRLIETDDYLIRTSIDKQGLVLGYDYKIVYEIFNKSGKDLKVELKGLDDKNIRYNINESFEVTDSIVVEGDFHVGEVNKAQNMWKTHPTVATNITINGKEALFKTGVEPKFPIKAKLTVPNYSNKLNVEYECYLDIENGFDQDVSISFEMPSNEFIIFDGTNKLELESKEKKSIPLTYKLKSFGLYEENIDFAIKINKNENNYSRKVQGIFRGKSGCYYGKIEEDYVIVNGEYVVIFDAFEKDILLVRETKTDINNALLPVKIGLPYSLEFNKLDPELVDCKVENDFVQMKLNFNSRDFKGLKLTLVCNLYANGVLETYYEILNSGEKRKNLKLNKSIYHRMWDTYIPYANEIVHIKGNDGSSMDYYDDKKLDENWIFHNNEEFTSGLCWSKKDKIKFDHWRLTIENDINELDSGEVFLSEPIYLSLGHKNYKDFRNFALGKYESGERKEVGIIDYVINEGNPFVKDEYNVLVKNNRKSSFEGKLVVNGVSKQIDVESNSVMIDIKTKSNTEKVKIDLELKDRIENKEFILYSTNNNDIKTDKEIVDEKTIYTVDNGVIKIKSSPEFSDTLFSIEYDGEEWLDSTFPTPSQKVWWNPWVGGINLRPYRMQDNAILLEEISCEFVEVKDNFDNIWSGLKNTVDIQKDENNKGIKIENYYLMLPGAKVLLTTSKIIQNSGAYLEKKVFIRNMGLNIDNEMAKSKYVIRRDNELIKYKCGDINVSVKEKGMLMCEGERKSKMIIYNSGDNYVYGESETNLNLVCSSNNLSIPSDSSKFTPHDFIIFSDEYLTKNEIVNFKNVKLK
;
A
#
# COMPACT_ATOMS: atom_id res chain seq x y z
N MET A 1 26.35 -27.09 24.94
CA MET A 1 24.98 -26.91 24.42
C MET A 1 24.87 -27.61 23.07
N GLU A 2 24.19 -28.74 23.02
CA GLU A 2 23.90 -29.45 21.77
C GLU A 2 22.62 -28.88 21.15
N ILE A 3 22.65 -28.54 19.86
CA ILE A 3 21.47 -28.04 19.13
C ILE A 3 21.12 -29.08 18.09
N ARG A 4 19.95 -29.71 18.25
CA ARG A 4 19.40 -30.69 17.32
C ARG A 4 18.37 -30.01 16.41
N ILE A 5 18.50 -30.19 15.10
CA ILE A 5 17.50 -29.70 14.13
C ILE A 5 16.59 -30.86 13.76
N VAL A 6 15.29 -30.71 13.95
CA VAL A 6 14.27 -31.71 13.60
C VAL A 6 13.20 -31.11 12.70
N GLU A 7 12.53 -31.93 11.91
CA GLU A 7 11.36 -31.50 11.15
C GLU A 7 10.14 -31.42 12.07
N TYR A 8 9.33 -30.37 11.89
CA TYR A 8 8.11 -30.16 12.67
C TYR A 8 7.07 -31.25 12.38
N ASN A 9 6.31 -31.62 13.41
CA ASN A 9 5.02 -32.31 13.33
C ASN A 9 4.19 -31.90 14.55
N ASP A 10 2.90 -32.20 14.54
CA ASP A 10 1.94 -31.68 15.54
C ASP A 10 2.26 -32.09 16.98
N THR A 11 3.06 -33.13 17.22
CA THR A 11 3.51 -33.48 18.59
C THR A 11 4.41 -32.41 19.23
N TYR A 12 4.91 -31.46 18.44
CA TYR A 12 5.69 -30.32 18.92
C TYR A 12 4.86 -29.04 19.09
N ALA A 13 3.57 -29.02 18.74
CA ALA A 13 2.77 -27.80 18.66
C ALA A 13 2.73 -27.01 19.98
N ALA A 14 2.49 -27.68 21.11
CA ALA A 14 2.58 -27.03 22.43
C ALA A 14 3.94 -26.38 22.71
N LYS A 15 5.06 -27.04 22.33
CA LYS A 15 6.41 -26.51 22.52
C LYS A 15 6.73 -25.34 21.58
N VAL A 16 6.16 -25.36 20.37
CA VAL A 16 6.27 -24.25 19.43
C VAL A 16 5.46 -23.04 19.93
N ALA A 17 4.29 -23.26 20.51
CA ALA A 17 3.49 -22.20 21.14
C ALA A 17 4.27 -21.51 22.28
N ASP A 18 4.86 -22.30 23.18
CA ASP A 18 5.74 -21.79 24.25
C ASP A 18 6.94 -20.98 23.71
N MET A 19 7.57 -21.47 22.64
CA MET A 19 8.67 -20.77 21.97
C MET A 19 8.25 -19.40 21.41
N TRP A 20 7.06 -19.31 20.79
CA TRP A 20 6.49 -18.05 20.30
C TRP A 20 6.19 -17.07 21.44
N ASN A 21 5.55 -17.54 22.51
CA ASN A 21 5.24 -16.73 23.69
C ASN A 21 6.51 -16.15 24.33
N LYS A 22 7.60 -16.93 24.36
CA LYS A 22 8.91 -16.47 24.84
C LYS A 22 9.69 -15.60 23.84
N SER A 23 9.15 -15.36 22.65
CA SER A 23 9.79 -14.56 21.59
C SER A 23 9.20 -13.17 21.41
N ALA A 24 8.14 -12.81 22.13
CA ALA A 24 7.39 -11.54 21.97
C ALA A 24 8.29 -10.28 21.88
N SER A 25 9.37 -10.23 22.67
CA SER A 25 10.30 -9.09 22.68
C SER A 25 11.14 -8.92 21.40
N SER A 26 11.17 -9.92 20.52
CA SER A 26 11.75 -9.79 19.17
C SER A 26 10.72 -9.39 18.11
N TRP A 27 9.45 -9.28 18.49
CA TRP A 27 8.30 -9.04 17.61
C TRP A 27 7.43 -7.90 18.15
N GLY A 28 8.06 -6.78 18.54
CA GLY A 28 7.33 -5.56 18.97
C GLY A 28 6.60 -5.67 20.31
N ASN A 29 6.91 -6.68 21.14
CA ASN A 29 6.19 -6.98 22.40
C ASN A 29 4.68 -7.19 22.18
N ASP A 30 4.32 -7.95 21.14
CA ASP A 30 2.98 -8.52 20.96
C ASP A 30 2.57 -9.29 22.24
N ASP A 31 1.42 -8.93 22.83
CA ASP A 31 0.88 -9.52 24.05
C ASP A 31 -0.09 -10.69 23.76
N THR A 32 -0.26 -11.06 22.48
CA THR A 32 -1.05 -12.23 22.11
C THR A 32 -0.36 -13.53 22.53
N ILE A 33 -1.10 -14.37 23.26
CA ILE A 33 -0.64 -15.70 23.67
C ILE A 33 -0.99 -16.69 22.57
N LYS A 34 0.01 -17.43 22.09
CA LYS A 34 -0.18 -18.57 21.18
C LYS A 34 -0.50 -19.84 21.95
N THR A 35 -1.47 -20.59 21.44
CA THR A 35 -1.93 -21.90 21.95
C THR A 35 -1.50 -23.06 21.05
N GLU A 36 -1.59 -24.29 21.55
CA GLU A 36 -1.26 -25.49 20.77
C GLU A 36 -2.19 -25.63 19.55
N GLU A 37 -3.49 -25.42 19.74
CA GLU A 37 -4.51 -25.51 18.71
C GLU A 37 -4.29 -24.50 17.58
N GLU A 38 -3.89 -23.27 17.93
CA GLU A 38 -3.54 -22.23 16.95
C GLU A 38 -2.30 -22.59 16.13
N ILE A 39 -1.28 -23.20 16.76
CA ILE A 39 -0.09 -23.66 16.02
C ILE A 39 -0.46 -24.77 15.03
N ILE A 40 -1.30 -25.73 15.41
CA ILE A 40 -1.77 -26.79 14.50
C ILE A 40 -2.57 -26.19 13.35
N ALA A 41 -3.51 -25.27 13.64
CA ALA A 41 -4.31 -24.60 12.62
C ALA A 41 -3.45 -23.74 11.66
N SER A 42 -2.46 -23.03 12.21
CA SER A 42 -1.51 -22.22 11.43
C SER A 42 -0.63 -23.10 10.54
N ALA A 43 -0.08 -24.21 11.07
CA ALA A 43 0.73 -25.14 10.31
C ALA A 43 -0.05 -25.74 9.13
N ALA A 44 -1.30 -26.16 9.36
CA ALA A 44 -2.19 -26.70 8.33
C ALA A 44 -2.55 -25.71 7.22
N SER A 45 -2.45 -24.39 7.48
CA SER A 45 -2.83 -23.32 6.53
C SER A 45 -1.65 -22.55 5.93
N SER A 46 -0.43 -22.70 6.48
CA SER A 46 0.79 -21.99 6.07
C SER A 46 1.16 -22.17 4.58
N GLY A 47 0.86 -23.35 4.02
CA GLY A 47 1.35 -23.77 2.72
C GLY A 47 2.88 -23.85 2.64
N ASP A 48 3.52 -24.07 3.79
CA ASP A 48 4.92 -24.44 3.91
C ASP A 48 5.14 -25.86 3.38
N LEU A 49 6.22 -26.08 2.63
CA LEU A 49 6.60 -27.42 2.20
C LEU A 49 7.22 -28.20 3.36
N LYS A 50 7.99 -27.51 4.22
CA LYS A 50 8.60 -28.04 5.43
C LYS A 50 8.78 -26.96 6.48
N ALA A 51 8.79 -27.36 7.74
CA ALA A 51 9.23 -26.54 8.86
C ALA A 51 10.25 -27.29 9.72
N TYR A 52 11.24 -26.56 10.22
CA TYR A 52 12.35 -27.08 11.02
C TYR A 52 12.40 -26.39 12.38
N LEU A 53 12.60 -27.21 13.42
CA LEU A 53 12.73 -26.77 14.80
C LEU A 53 14.17 -26.94 15.27
N ALA A 54 14.66 -25.99 16.05
CA ALA A 54 15.89 -26.16 16.82
C ALA A 54 15.54 -26.54 18.26
N ILE A 55 16.09 -27.68 18.73
CA ILE A 55 15.84 -28.22 20.07
C ILE A 55 17.11 -28.19 20.90
N VAL A 56 16.99 -27.70 22.14
CA VAL A 56 18.00 -27.73 23.20
C VAL A 56 17.34 -28.22 24.48
N GLU A 57 17.87 -29.29 25.10
CA GLU A 57 17.36 -29.82 26.39
C GLU A 57 15.83 -30.01 26.40
N ASP A 58 15.29 -30.58 25.31
CA ASP A 58 13.86 -30.80 25.03
C ASP A 58 12.96 -29.57 24.83
N GLU A 59 13.51 -28.36 24.87
CA GLU A 59 12.80 -27.12 24.51
C GLU A 59 12.98 -26.79 23.03
N VAL A 60 11.92 -26.27 22.40
CA VAL A 60 12.01 -25.65 21.07
C VAL A 60 12.52 -24.22 21.27
N VAL A 61 13.67 -23.90 20.67
CA VAL A 61 14.34 -22.59 20.83
C VAL A 61 14.47 -21.81 19.52
N GLY A 62 14.00 -22.39 18.42
CA GLY A 62 13.92 -21.71 17.14
C GLY A 62 13.08 -22.49 16.13
N TYR A 63 12.59 -21.76 15.14
CA TYR A 63 11.70 -22.22 14.09
C TYR A 63 12.14 -21.64 12.75
N CYS A 64 12.11 -22.43 11.69
CA CYS A 64 12.37 -21.96 10.33
C CYS A 64 11.54 -22.75 9.33
N SER A 65 10.85 -22.07 8.41
CA SER A 65 10.07 -22.73 7.37
C SER A 65 10.72 -22.64 5.98
N PHE A 66 10.25 -23.50 5.08
CA PHE A 66 10.67 -23.63 3.69
C PHE A 66 9.45 -23.83 2.81
N SER A 67 9.30 -23.04 1.75
CA SER A 67 8.17 -23.13 0.83
C SER A 67 8.57 -22.81 -0.62
N GLU A 68 7.61 -22.92 -1.55
CA GLU A 68 7.76 -22.38 -2.90
C GLU A 68 7.59 -20.85 -2.88
N TYR A 69 8.43 -20.14 -3.63
CA TYR A 69 8.28 -18.69 -3.79
C TYR A 69 7.04 -18.38 -4.64
N ARG A 70 6.11 -17.60 -4.09
CA ARG A 70 4.81 -17.35 -4.73
C ARG A 70 4.79 -16.12 -5.63
N PHE A 71 5.75 -15.20 -5.46
CA PHE A 71 5.76 -13.96 -6.23
C PHE A 71 6.44 -14.08 -7.59
N ASP A 72 7.22 -15.12 -7.86
CA ASP A 72 7.83 -15.35 -9.17
C ASP A 72 8.19 -16.82 -9.44
N GLU A 73 8.50 -17.13 -10.69
CA GLU A 73 9.01 -18.43 -11.11
C GLU A 73 10.44 -18.73 -10.60
N GLY A 74 10.81 -20.01 -10.63
CA GLY A 74 12.21 -20.42 -10.47
C GLY A 74 12.81 -20.26 -9.07
N ALA A 75 12.02 -20.09 -8.01
CA ALA A 75 12.55 -19.96 -6.66
C ALA A 75 11.80 -20.74 -5.58
N SER A 76 12.57 -21.18 -4.58
CA SER A 76 12.08 -21.52 -3.25
C SER A 76 12.17 -20.31 -2.31
N TYR A 77 11.55 -20.39 -1.14
CA TYR A 77 11.41 -19.26 -0.23
C TYR A 77 11.61 -19.67 1.22
N LEU A 78 12.17 -18.75 2.02
CA LEU A 78 12.23 -18.81 3.48
C LEU A 78 11.14 -17.88 4.04
N PRO A 79 9.96 -18.42 4.43
CA PRO A 79 8.86 -17.60 4.93
C PRO A 79 9.15 -16.98 6.29
N LEU A 80 9.70 -17.78 7.20
CA LEU A 80 9.85 -17.37 8.57
C LEU A 80 11.12 -17.97 9.17
N LEU A 81 11.84 -17.15 9.93
CA LEU A 81 12.89 -17.55 10.84
C LEU A 81 12.64 -16.87 12.17
N ASN A 82 12.53 -17.66 13.24
CA ASN A 82 12.49 -17.17 14.60
C ASN A 82 13.50 -17.92 15.47
N VAL A 83 14.13 -17.20 16.38
CA VAL A 83 15.00 -17.75 17.42
C VAL A 83 14.66 -17.03 18.71
N ARG A 84 14.47 -17.79 19.78
CA ARG A 84 14.19 -17.24 21.10
C ARG A 84 15.28 -16.25 21.53
N PRO A 85 14.97 -15.08 22.11
CA PRO A 85 15.93 -14.02 22.41
C PRO A 85 17.15 -14.49 23.22
N ASP A 86 16.95 -15.34 24.22
CA ASP A 86 17.98 -15.94 25.09
C ASP A 86 18.89 -16.95 24.37
N PHE A 87 18.60 -17.27 23.10
CA PHE A 87 19.41 -18.11 22.21
C PHE A 87 20.06 -17.34 21.05
N HIS A 88 19.90 -16.01 21.00
CA HIS A 88 20.63 -15.16 20.07
C HIS A 88 22.14 -15.26 20.32
N GLY A 89 22.94 -15.17 19.24
CA GLY A 89 24.40 -15.35 19.32
C GLY A 89 24.88 -16.81 19.47
N LYS A 90 23.98 -17.78 19.73
CA LYS A 90 24.35 -19.20 19.92
C LYS A 90 24.28 -20.07 18.65
N GLN A 91 24.35 -19.44 17.47
CA GLN A 91 24.33 -20.10 16.14
C GLN A 91 23.06 -20.91 15.79
N VAL A 92 21.96 -20.77 16.53
CA VAL A 92 20.69 -21.47 16.26
C VAL A 92 20.14 -21.10 14.87
N GLY A 93 19.98 -19.81 14.59
CA GLY A 93 19.48 -19.33 13.30
C GLY A 93 20.34 -19.79 12.12
N LYS A 94 21.67 -19.80 12.28
CA LYS A 94 22.61 -20.35 11.28
C LYS A 94 22.33 -21.80 10.95
N LYS A 95 22.16 -22.66 11.97
CA LYS A 95 21.90 -24.08 11.76
C LYS A 95 20.56 -24.32 11.05
N LEU A 96 19.54 -23.53 11.38
CA LEU A 96 18.22 -23.57 10.73
C LEU A 96 18.31 -23.17 9.25
N ILE A 97 18.92 -22.02 8.92
CA ILE A 97 19.07 -21.57 7.53
C ILE A 97 19.86 -22.59 6.69
N LEU A 98 20.98 -23.11 7.22
CA LEU A 98 21.78 -24.11 6.51
C LEU A 98 20.99 -25.42 6.28
N LYS A 99 20.02 -25.74 7.13
CA LYS A 99 19.14 -26.90 6.93
C LYS A 99 18.17 -26.65 5.77
N VAL A 100 17.44 -25.54 5.77
CA VAL A 100 16.50 -25.22 4.67
C VAL A 100 17.22 -24.98 3.34
N LEU A 101 18.44 -24.42 3.36
CA LEU A 101 19.23 -24.25 2.14
C LEU A 101 19.66 -25.59 1.53
N LYS A 102 19.88 -26.64 2.34
CA LYS A 102 20.08 -28.00 1.80
C LYS A 102 18.85 -28.52 1.07
N ASP A 103 17.66 -28.20 1.55
CA ASP A 103 16.42 -28.53 0.83
C ASP A 103 16.28 -27.69 -0.44
N ALA A 104 16.62 -26.40 -0.40
CA ALA A 104 16.66 -25.54 -1.59
C ALA A 104 17.62 -26.06 -2.68
N ILE A 105 18.84 -26.49 -2.30
CA ILE A 105 19.82 -27.10 -3.21
C ILE A 105 19.28 -28.38 -3.87
N LYS A 106 18.51 -29.20 -3.13
CA LYS A 106 17.90 -30.43 -3.65
C LYS A 106 16.61 -30.20 -4.44
N SER A 107 15.99 -29.04 -4.29
CA SER A 107 14.73 -28.70 -4.94
C SER A 107 14.92 -28.49 -6.45
N LYS A 108 13.83 -28.40 -7.21
CA LYS A 108 13.86 -28.07 -8.65
C LYS A 108 14.26 -26.62 -8.95
N TRP A 109 14.20 -25.73 -7.96
CA TRP A 109 14.38 -24.30 -8.18
C TRP A 109 15.87 -23.90 -8.11
N PRO A 110 16.37 -23.06 -9.03
CA PRO A 110 17.75 -22.56 -9.01
C PRO A 110 17.99 -21.46 -7.97
N ARG A 111 16.95 -20.91 -7.36
CA ARG A 111 17.05 -19.73 -6.48
C ARG A 111 16.32 -19.94 -5.15
N PHE A 112 16.78 -19.24 -4.12
CA PHE A 112 16.18 -19.24 -2.78
C PHE A 112 16.06 -17.80 -2.25
N ASP A 113 14.85 -17.38 -1.89
CA ASP A 113 14.55 -15.97 -1.57
C ASP A 113 14.07 -15.79 -0.13
N LEU A 114 14.15 -14.56 0.37
CA LEU A 114 13.45 -14.12 1.59
C LEU A 114 13.13 -12.62 1.54
N PHE A 115 12.11 -12.22 2.31
CA PHE A 115 11.84 -10.82 2.64
C PHE A 115 12.21 -10.52 4.10
N THR A 116 12.63 -9.29 4.38
CA THR A 116 12.76 -8.79 5.74
C THR A 116 12.48 -7.27 5.81
N TRP A 117 12.84 -6.62 6.91
CA TRP A 117 12.72 -5.17 7.12
C TRP A 117 14.12 -4.56 7.30
N SER A 118 14.27 -3.26 7.00
CA SER A 118 15.56 -2.57 7.00
C SER A 118 16.21 -2.51 8.39
N GLY A 119 15.41 -2.47 9.45
CA GLY A 119 15.83 -2.58 10.84
C GLY A 119 16.31 -3.97 11.29
N ASN A 120 16.28 -5.00 10.44
CA ASN A 120 16.74 -6.34 10.82
C ASN A 120 18.27 -6.49 10.79
N ILE A 121 18.98 -5.55 11.41
CA ILE A 121 20.44 -5.47 11.38
C ILE A 121 21.13 -6.69 12.02
N LYS A 122 20.41 -7.44 12.87
CA LYS A 122 20.92 -8.66 13.51
C LYS A 122 20.90 -9.86 12.56
N ALA A 123 19.84 -10.03 11.75
CA ALA A 123 19.70 -11.20 10.88
C ALA A 123 20.33 -11.01 9.49
N VAL A 124 20.36 -9.77 8.96
CA VAL A 124 20.91 -9.50 7.62
C VAL A 124 22.35 -10.02 7.43
N PRO A 125 23.31 -9.81 8.37
CA PRO A 125 24.66 -10.37 8.23
C PRO A 125 24.67 -11.91 8.14
N LEU A 126 23.78 -12.57 8.89
CA LEU A 126 23.63 -14.01 8.84
C LEU A 126 23.08 -14.46 7.47
N TYR A 127 22.04 -13.80 6.96
CA TYR A 127 21.49 -14.09 5.63
C TYR A 127 22.56 -13.92 4.56
N LYS A 128 23.25 -12.79 4.54
CA LYS A 128 24.33 -12.54 3.58
C LYS A 128 25.43 -13.59 3.64
N LYS A 129 25.86 -14.00 4.85
CA LYS A 129 26.86 -15.06 5.02
C LYS A 129 26.37 -16.42 4.52
N CYS A 130 25.07 -16.68 4.54
CA CYS A 130 24.45 -17.87 3.95
C CYS A 130 24.27 -17.78 2.42
N GLY A 131 24.76 -16.71 1.78
CA GLY A 131 24.79 -16.56 0.33
C GLY A 131 23.73 -15.61 -0.24
N PHE A 132 22.93 -14.94 0.59
CA PHE A 132 21.92 -14.00 0.09
C PHE A 132 22.54 -12.65 -0.35
N PHE A 133 21.99 -12.05 -1.40
CA PHE A 133 22.25 -10.68 -1.84
C PHE A 133 21.05 -9.81 -1.50
N TRP A 134 21.29 -8.66 -0.86
CA TRP A 134 20.29 -7.64 -0.58
C TRP A 134 20.07 -6.79 -1.83
N GLU A 135 18.88 -6.93 -2.41
CA GLU A 135 18.46 -6.18 -3.60
C GLU A 135 18.36 -4.66 -3.33
N LYS A 136 18.88 -3.84 -4.25
CA LYS A 136 18.71 -2.38 -4.22
C LYS A 136 17.27 -2.00 -4.60
N LYS A 137 16.44 -1.72 -3.59
CA LYS A 137 15.03 -1.29 -3.72
C LYS A 137 14.68 -0.24 -2.66
N ASN A 138 13.73 0.64 -3.00
CA ASN A 138 13.30 1.76 -2.15
C ASN A 138 12.03 1.46 -1.33
N ASP A 139 11.28 0.41 -1.69
CA ASP A 139 9.95 0.11 -1.12
C ASP A 139 9.93 -1.13 -0.22
N SER A 140 11.01 -1.91 -0.17
CA SER A 140 11.06 -3.24 0.45
C SER A 140 12.51 -3.74 0.64
N VAL A 141 12.69 -4.74 1.51
CA VAL A 141 13.97 -5.45 1.68
C VAL A 141 13.82 -6.90 1.21
N HIS A 142 14.24 -7.15 -0.02
CA HIS A 142 14.22 -8.47 -0.67
C HIS A 142 15.65 -9.02 -0.81
N LEU A 143 15.83 -10.29 -0.47
CA LEU A 143 17.12 -10.98 -0.51
C LEU A 143 17.06 -12.21 -1.42
N MET A 144 18.01 -12.34 -2.33
CA MET A 144 18.10 -13.45 -3.30
C MET A 144 19.35 -14.30 -3.09
N ASN A 145 19.23 -15.62 -3.19
CA ASN A 145 20.35 -16.56 -3.05
C ASN A 145 20.44 -17.49 -4.26
N PHE A 146 21.59 -17.46 -4.95
CA PHE A 146 21.86 -18.27 -6.14
C PHE A 146 22.82 -19.45 -5.85
N ILE A 147 23.13 -19.76 -4.59
CA ILE A 147 23.90 -20.97 -4.23
C ILE A 147 23.25 -22.26 -4.79
N PRO A 148 21.91 -22.43 -4.78
CA PRO A 148 21.29 -23.58 -5.44
C PRO A 148 21.61 -23.64 -6.94
N TYR A 149 21.73 -22.51 -7.64
CA TYR A 149 22.15 -22.44 -9.03
C TYR A 149 23.61 -22.88 -9.15
N VAL A 150 24.51 -22.24 -8.40
CA VAL A 150 25.95 -22.47 -8.42
C VAL A 150 26.28 -23.96 -8.26
N LEU A 151 25.71 -24.62 -7.25
CA LEU A 151 26.01 -26.02 -6.96
C LEU A 151 25.40 -27.02 -7.95
N LYS A 152 24.49 -26.58 -8.81
CA LYS A 152 23.90 -27.38 -9.89
C LYS A 152 24.57 -27.16 -11.24
N THR A 153 25.37 -26.10 -11.40
CA THR A 153 26.11 -25.82 -12.64
C THR A 153 27.20 -26.87 -12.85
N GLU A 154 27.08 -27.66 -13.91
CA GLU A 154 27.98 -28.79 -14.16
C GLU A 154 29.42 -28.34 -14.39
N ALA A 155 29.62 -27.25 -15.14
CA ALA A 155 30.94 -26.70 -15.47
C ALA A 155 31.82 -26.38 -14.25
N VAL A 156 31.23 -26.13 -13.08
CA VAL A 156 31.96 -25.77 -11.85
C VAL A 156 31.80 -26.80 -10.73
N LYS A 157 31.08 -27.90 -10.96
CA LYS A 157 30.69 -28.86 -9.91
C LYS A 157 31.91 -29.45 -9.18
N ASP A 158 32.94 -29.85 -9.91
CA ASP A 158 34.17 -30.47 -9.36
C ASP A 158 34.95 -29.52 -8.44
N TYR A 159 34.80 -28.19 -8.60
CA TYR A 159 35.46 -27.22 -7.72
C TYR A 159 34.94 -27.34 -6.27
N PHE A 160 33.67 -27.73 -6.11
CA PHE A 160 33.03 -27.90 -4.80
C PHE A 160 33.31 -29.25 -4.13
N ASP A 161 34.07 -30.14 -4.78
CA ASP A 161 34.65 -31.31 -4.11
C ASP A 161 35.78 -30.89 -3.14
N VAL A 162 36.39 -29.73 -3.39
CA VAL A 162 37.47 -29.15 -2.57
C VAL A 162 36.98 -27.93 -1.78
N ILE A 163 36.22 -27.03 -2.43
CA ILE A 163 35.69 -25.80 -1.84
C ILE A 163 34.44 -26.07 -1.01
N ASP A 164 34.43 -25.60 0.25
CA ASP A 164 33.21 -25.48 1.04
C ASP A 164 32.55 -24.13 0.69
N TRP A 165 31.43 -24.18 -0.04
CA TRP A 165 30.75 -22.98 -0.56
C TRP A 165 30.42 -21.93 0.53
N TYR A 166 30.26 -22.35 1.79
CA TYR A 166 29.93 -21.48 2.92
C TYR A 166 31.19 -20.95 3.62
N LYS A 167 32.13 -21.84 3.95
CA LYS A 167 33.32 -21.49 4.74
C LYS A 167 34.38 -20.77 3.93
N ASP A 168 34.61 -21.22 2.70
CA ASP A 168 35.71 -20.77 1.85
C ASP A 168 35.29 -19.59 0.94
N SER A 169 34.10 -19.01 1.17
CA SER A 169 33.63 -17.81 0.48
C SER A 169 34.42 -16.58 0.94
N THR A 170 34.91 -15.81 -0.03
CA THR A 170 35.72 -14.59 0.18
C THR A 170 34.91 -13.31 0.09
N ARG A 171 33.60 -13.40 -0.13
CA ARG A 171 32.71 -12.24 -0.24
C ARG A 171 32.64 -11.46 1.08
N PRO A 172 32.82 -10.12 1.05
CA PRO A 172 32.63 -9.27 2.24
C PRO A 172 31.16 -9.22 2.66
N ILE A 173 30.91 -9.18 3.98
CA ILE A 173 29.56 -9.09 4.55
C ILE A 173 29.35 -7.67 5.07
N GLU A 174 28.80 -6.82 4.21
CA GLU A 174 28.46 -5.43 4.52
C GLU A 174 26.97 -5.28 4.82
N LEU A 175 26.62 -4.35 5.70
CA LEU A 175 25.23 -4.05 6.08
C LEU A 175 24.63 -2.97 5.16
N SER A 176 24.59 -3.26 3.87
CA SER A 176 24.13 -2.38 2.79
C SER A 176 23.49 -3.20 1.66
N THR A 177 22.89 -2.57 0.65
CA THR A 177 22.45 -3.27 -0.57
C THR A 177 23.66 -3.81 -1.34
N ASP A 178 23.54 -4.99 -1.93
CA ASP A 178 24.58 -5.60 -2.75
C ASP A 178 24.41 -5.25 -4.24
N GLY A 179 25.46 -5.48 -5.02
CA GLY A 179 25.42 -5.39 -6.48
C GLY A 179 26.34 -4.29 -7.01
N ARG A 180 26.94 -4.56 -8.17
CA ARG A 180 27.73 -3.60 -8.93
C ARG A 180 26.95 -3.19 -10.18
N GLU A 181 26.82 -1.89 -10.41
CA GLU A 181 26.13 -1.36 -11.59
C GLU A 181 27.11 -1.15 -12.74
N GLU A 182 26.75 -1.62 -13.94
CA GLU A 182 27.51 -1.47 -15.17
C GLU A 182 26.56 -1.40 -16.37
N LYS A 183 26.60 -0.32 -17.15
CA LYS A 183 25.74 -0.11 -18.34
C LYS A 183 24.24 -0.34 -18.08
N GLY A 184 23.75 0.02 -16.88
CA GLY A 184 22.36 -0.18 -16.46
C GLY A 184 22.00 -1.61 -16.05
N PHE A 185 22.96 -2.52 -15.97
CA PHE A 185 22.80 -3.84 -15.35
C PHE A 185 23.35 -3.82 -13.94
N GLU A 186 22.78 -4.65 -13.08
CA GLU A 186 23.30 -4.91 -11.73
C GLU A 186 23.76 -6.36 -11.62
N TYR A 187 25.00 -6.55 -11.18
CA TYR A 187 25.63 -7.85 -11.06
C TYR A 187 25.94 -8.21 -9.61
N TYR A 188 25.56 -9.43 -9.24
CA TYR A 188 25.89 -10.04 -7.95
C TYR A 188 27.05 -11.02 -8.10
N GLU A 189 28.06 -10.91 -7.26
CA GLU A 189 29.26 -11.73 -7.34
C GLU A 189 29.35 -12.72 -6.17
N TYR A 190 29.64 -13.97 -6.48
CA TYR A 190 30.27 -14.90 -5.55
C TYR A 190 31.72 -15.13 -5.90
N SER A 191 32.56 -15.18 -4.88
CA SER A 191 33.96 -15.57 -4.97
C SER A 191 34.33 -16.56 -3.87
N TRP A 192 35.15 -17.55 -4.23
CA TRP A 192 35.70 -18.56 -3.34
C TRP A 192 37.19 -18.75 -3.56
N LYS A 193 37.91 -19.02 -2.47
CA LYS A 193 39.34 -19.31 -2.52
C LYS A 193 39.69 -20.38 -1.49
N LYS A 194 40.32 -21.45 -1.96
CA LYS A 194 40.91 -22.47 -1.08
C LYS A 194 42.15 -23.06 -1.73
N ASN A 195 43.26 -23.07 -1.01
CA ASN A 195 44.56 -23.47 -1.54
C ASN A 195 44.89 -22.66 -2.82
N ASN A 196 45.18 -23.33 -3.93
CA ASN A 196 45.45 -22.75 -5.24
C ASN A 196 44.23 -22.78 -6.19
N ILE A 197 43.02 -22.92 -5.65
CA ILE A 197 41.78 -22.92 -6.44
C ILE A 197 41.04 -21.60 -6.18
N ASN A 198 40.80 -20.85 -7.24
CA ASN A 198 39.95 -19.67 -7.25
C ASN A 198 38.75 -19.89 -8.18
N LEU A 199 37.55 -19.56 -7.69
CA LEU A 199 36.32 -19.58 -8.47
C LEU A 199 35.54 -18.30 -8.23
N ARG A 200 35.11 -17.68 -9.32
CA ARG A 200 34.26 -16.49 -9.31
C ARG A 200 33.10 -16.68 -10.28
N MET A 201 31.91 -16.31 -9.84
CA MET A 201 30.69 -16.36 -10.64
C MET A 201 29.89 -15.08 -10.43
N GLU A 202 29.32 -14.55 -11.51
CA GLU A 202 28.44 -13.37 -11.44
C GLU A 202 27.05 -13.68 -11.98
N PHE A 203 26.04 -13.12 -11.31
CA PHE A 203 24.63 -13.25 -11.67
C PHE A 203 24.06 -11.88 -12.02
N GLU A 204 23.31 -11.78 -13.12
CA GLU A 204 22.55 -10.58 -13.46
C GLU A 204 21.21 -10.55 -12.70
N ARG A 205 20.91 -9.39 -12.09
CA ARG A 205 19.82 -9.22 -11.14
C ARG A 205 18.42 -9.49 -11.71
N LYS A 206 18.05 -8.92 -12.86
CA LYS A 206 16.66 -8.94 -13.36
C LYS A 206 16.29 -10.25 -14.05
N GLY A 207 17.22 -10.80 -14.83
CA GLY A 207 17.16 -12.11 -15.47
C GLY A 207 17.46 -13.27 -14.52
N ARG A 208 17.99 -12.97 -13.32
CA ARG A 208 18.24 -13.94 -12.23
C ARG A 208 19.14 -15.09 -12.69
N GLY A 209 20.13 -14.73 -13.49
CA GLY A 209 20.82 -15.63 -14.39
C GLY A 209 22.33 -15.53 -14.27
N LEU A 210 23.02 -16.65 -14.45
CA LEU A 210 24.48 -16.67 -14.52
C LEU A 210 24.94 -15.88 -15.75
N ARG A 211 25.92 -15.00 -15.58
CA ARG A 211 26.52 -14.24 -16.68
C ARG A 211 28.03 -14.43 -16.79
N LEU A 212 28.72 -14.81 -15.69
CA LEU A 212 30.18 -14.99 -15.62
C LEU A 212 30.55 -16.32 -14.96
N ILE A 213 31.55 -17.01 -15.53
CA ILE A 213 32.38 -17.97 -14.80
C ILE A 213 33.84 -17.57 -15.00
N GLU A 214 34.59 -17.46 -13.91
CA GLU A 214 36.03 -17.26 -13.92
C GLU A 214 36.69 -18.26 -12.97
N THR A 215 37.71 -18.94 -13.49
CA THR A 215 38.55 -19.91 -12.78
C THR A 215 40.02 -19.50 -12.94
N ASP A 216 40.93 -20.31 -12.40
CA ASP A 216 42.36 -20.18 -12.70
C ASP A 216 42.69 -20.50 -14.17
N ASP A 217 41.86 -21.32 -14.83
CA ASP A 217 42.11 -21.82 -16.18
C ASP A 217 41.45 -20.98 -17.28
N TYR A 218 40.29 -20.36 -17.01
CA TYR A 218 39.54 -19.61 -18.03
C TYR A 218 38.62 -18.52 -17.44
N LEU A 219 38.18 -17.60 -18.29
CA LEU A 219 37.10 -16.63 -18.03
C LEU A 219 36.12 -16.67 -19.21
N ILE A 220 34.83 -16.84 -18.92
CA ILE A 220 33.75 -16.71 -19.91
C ILE A 220 32.76 -15.66 -19.42
N ARG A 221 32.48 -14.68 -20.27
CA ARG A 221 31.55 -13.60 -19.96
C ARG A 221 30.59 -13.24 -21.07
N THR A 222 29.34 -12.99 -20.71
CA THR A 222 28.34 -12.36 -21.58
C THR A 222 28.09 -10.90 -21.21
N SER A 223 27.91 -10.06 -22.21
CA SER A 223 27.48 -8.66 -22.05
C SER A 223 26.49 -8.24 -23.14
N ILE A 224 25.62 -7.29 -22.81
CA ILE A 224 24.68 -6.62 -23.73
C ILE A 224 24.88 -5.13 -23.49
N ASP A 225 24.82 -4.32 -24.54
CA ASP A 225 25.20 -2.91 -24.43
C ASP A 225 24.28 -2.09 -23.51
N LYS A 226 22.99 -2.45 -23.45
CA LYS A 226 22.01 -1.83 -22.55
C LYS A 226 20.91 -2.81 -22.17
N GLN A 227 20.31 -2.62 -20.99
CA GLN A 227 19.25 -3.50 -20.50
C GLN A 227 17.87 -3.16 -21.07
N GLY A 228 17.53 -1.87 -21.20
CA GLY A 228 16.24 -1.42 -21.74
C GLY A 228 16.20 -1.48 -23.25
N LEU A 229 15.42 -2.40 -23.82
CA LEU A 229 15.39 -2.68 -25.26
C LEU A 229 14.00 -2.46 -25.83
N VAL A 230 13.89 -1.71 -26.92
CA VAL A 230 12.61 -1.42 -27.56
C VAL A 230 12.11 -2.63 -28.35
N LEU A 231 10.82 -2.95 -28.22
CA LEU A 231 10.19 -4.07 -28.94
C LEU A 231 10.29 -3.91 -30.46
N GLY A 232 10.43 -5.02 -31.18
CA GLY A 232 10.42 -5.07 -32.64
C GLY A 232 11.79 -4.85 -33.30
N TYR A 233 12.87 -4.76 -32.51
CA TYR A 233 14.22 -4.55 -33.00
C TYR A 233 15.16 -5.70 -32.62
N ASP A 234 16.23 -5.81 -33.39
CA ASP A 234 17.34 -6.75 -33.16
C ASP A 234 18.45 -6.07 -32.36
N TYR A 235 19.07 -6.85 -31.48
CA TYR A 235 20.15 -6.43 -30.60
C TYR A 235 21.25 -7.49 -30.52
N LYS A 236 22.41 -7.10 -29.97
CA LYS A 236 23.59 -7.96 -29.89
C LYS A 236 23.90 -8.37 -28.45
N ILE A 237 24.26 -9.64 -28.28
CA ILE A 237 24.97 -10.16 -27.11
C ILE A 237 26.41 -10.46 -27.50
N VAL A 238 27.35 -10.13 -26.61
CA VAL A 238 28.78 -10.36 -26.80
C VAL A 238 29.26 -11.41 -25.80
N TYR A 239 29.99 -12.41 -26.29
CA TYR A 239 30.69 -13.41 -25.50
C TYR A 239 32.18 -13.10 -25.55
N GLU A 240 32.82 -12.99 -24.39
CA GLU A 240 34.27 -12.88 -24.31
C GLU A 240 34.80 -14.09 -23.54
N ILE A 241 35.65 -14.86 -24.21
CA ILE A 241 36.18 -16.13 -23.73
C ILE A 241 37.70 -16.01 -23.69
N PHE A 242 38.30 -16.21 -22.52
CA PHE A 242 39.74 -16.13 -22.29
C PHE A 242 40.25 -17.44 -21.71
N ASN A 243 41.35 -17.93 -22.28
CA ASN A 243 42.15 -19.03 -21.75
C ASN A 243 43.31 -18.45 -20.92
N LYS A 244 43.30 -18.70 -19.61
CA LYS A 244 44.25 -18.09 -18.66
C LYS A 244 45.46 -18.98 -18.38
N SER A 245 45.36 -20.27 -18.65
CA SER A 245 46.36 -21.28 -18.26
C SER A 245 47.12 -21.90 -19.44
N GLY A 246 46.61 -21.72 -20.67
CA GLY A 246 47.13 -22.39 -21.87
C GLY A 246 46.75 -23.88 -21.98
N LYS A 247 45.89 -24.40 -21.08
CA LYS A 247 45.29 -25.73 -21.21
C LYS A 247 44.23 -25.73 -22.31
N ASP A 248 43.91 -26.91 -22.87
CA ASP A 248 42.87 -27.03 -23.89
C ASP A 248 41.50 -26.53 -23.36
N LEU A 249 40.92 -25.57 -24.08
CA LEU A 249 39.62 -24.97 -23.78
C LEU A 249 38.72 -25.06 -25.00
N LYS A 250 37.80 -26.03 -24.98
CA LYS A 250 36.74 -26.19 -25.97
C LYS A 250 35.45 -25.58 -25.45
N VAL A 251 34.84 -24.68 -26.23
CA VAL A 251 33.58 -24.01 -25.88
C VAL A 251 32.57 -24.17 -27.00
N GLU A 252 31.33 -24.54 -26.66
CA GLU A 252 30.20 -24.61 -27.60
C GLU A 252 29.08 -23.70 -27.08
N LEU A 253 28.53 -22.86 -27.96
CA LEU A 253 27.46 -21.93 -27.65
C LEU A 253 26.18 -22.37 -28.34
N LYS A 254 25.10 -22.56 -27.58
CA LYS A 254 23.77 -22.85 -28.11
C LYS A 254 22.73 -21.89 -27.54
N GLY A 255 22.24 -20.98 -28.38
CA GLY A 255 21.19 -20.03 -28.05
C GLY A 255 19.86 -20.72 -27.76
N LEU A 256 19.08 -20.12 -26.86
CA LEU A 256 17.76 -20.59 -26.49
C LEU A 256 16.78 -19.41 -26.53
N ASP A 257 15.60 -19.65 -27.08
CA ASP A 257 14.47 -18.73 -26.94
C ASP A 257 14.03 -18.67 -25.48
N ASP A 258 13.68 -17.47 -25.01
CA ASP A 258 13.17 -17.25 -23.65
C ASP A 258 12.09 -16.15 -23.71
N LYS A 259 10.85 -16.51 -23.38
CA LYS A 259 9.69 -15.60 -23.42
C LYS A 259 9.51 -14.96 -24.80
N ASN A 260 9.66 -13.63 -24.91
CA ASN A 260 9.57 -12.87 -26.16
C ASN A 260 10.92 -12.67 -26.85
N ILE A 261 12.01 -13.22 -26.32
CA ILE A 261 13.33 -13.17 -26.94
C ILE A 261 13.47 -14.34 -27.92
N ARG A 262 13.91 -14.05 -29.15
CA ARG A 262 14.25 -15.07 -30.14
C ARG A 262 15.74 -15.06 -30.39
N TYR A 263 16.39 -16.20 -30.16
CA TYR A 263 17.85 -16.30 -30.20
C TYR A 263 18.34 -17.70 -30.58
N ASN A 264 19.14 -17.79 -31.64
CA ASN A 264 19.55 -19.07 -32.22
C ASN A 264 21.03 -19.08 -32.67
N ILE A 265 21.95 -18.72 -31.77
CA ILE A 265 23.38 -18.96 -32.00
C ILE A 265 23.70 -20.46 -31.89
N ASN A 266 24.60 -20.97 -32.73
CA ASN A 266 25.08 -22.34 -32.66
C ASN A 266 26.51 -22.41 -33.19
N GLU A 267 27.50 -22.23 -32.31
CA GLU A 267 28.92 -22.12 -32.69
C GLU A 267 29.82 -22.92 -31.74
N SER A 268 31.00 -23.34 -32.21
CA SER A 268 31.96 -24.14 -31.45
C SER A 268 33.39 -23.67 -31.72
N PHE A 269 34.20 -23.61 -30.67
CA PHE A 269 35.54 -23.03 -30.70
C PHE A 269 36.54 -23.86 -29.89
N GLU A 270 37.78 -23.87 -30.37
CA GLU A 270 38.96 -24.17 -29.56
C GLU A 270 39.66 -22.84 -29.25
N VAL A 271 39.81 -22.51 -27.97
CA VAL A 271 40.29 -21.18 -27.53
C VAL A 271 41.70 -21.28 -26.98
N THR A 272 42.67 -20.70 -27.68
CA THR A 272 44.09 -20.72 -27.31
C THR A 272 44.49 -19.58 -26.38
N ASP A 273 44.07 -18.35 -26.67
CA ASP A 273 44.34 -17.16 -25.86
C ASP A 273 43.01 -16.45 -25.51
N SER A 274 42.36 -15.84 -26.50
CA SER A 274 41.03 -15.27 -26.32
C SER A 274 40.23 -15.22 -27.62
N ILE A 275 38.90 -15.17 -27.50
CA ILE A 275 37.97 -14.94 -28.60
C ILE A 275 36.79 -14.09 -28.13
N VAL A 276 36.32 -13.22 -29.02
CA VAL A 276 35.08 -12.45 -28.85
C VAL A 276 34.09 -12.88 -29.93
N VAL A 277 32.89 -13.25 -29.52
CA VAL A 277 31.81 -13.73 -30.40
C VAL A 277 30.60 -12.82 -30.21
N GLU A 278 29.94 -12.44 -31.30
CA GLU A 278 28.68 -11.70 -31.26
C GLU A 278 27.52 -12.59 -31.70
N GLY A 279 26.37 -12.48 -31.02
CA GLY A 279 25.13 -13.09 -31.47
C GLY A 279 24.01 -12.06 -31.56
N ASP A 280 23.24 -12.10 -32.64
CA ASP A 280 22.06 -11.26 -32.82
C ASP A 280 20.82 -11.94 -32.23
N PHE A 281 20.01 -11.21 -31.48
CA PHE A 281 18.73 -11.67 -30.92
C PHE A 281 17.63 -10.64 -31.17
N HIS A 282 16.39 -11.14 -31.34
CA HIS A 282 15.22 -10.31 -31.58
C HIS A 282 14.39 -10.13 -30.31
N VAL A 283 13.96 -8.90 -30.01
CA VAL A 283 13.01 -8.60 -28.93
C VAL A 283 11.60 -8.53 -29.50
N GLY A 284 10.87 -9.62 -29.40
CA GLY A 284 9.49 -9.71 -29.92
C GLY A 284 8.48 -8.93 -29.09
N GLU A 285 7.28 -8.79 -29.65
CA GLU A 285 6.16 -8.06 -29.05
C GLU A 285 5.71 -8.65 -27.70
N VAL A 286 5.17 -7.76 -26.85
CA VAL A 286 4.51 -8.12 -25.59
C VAL A 286 3.24 -7.29 -25.43
N ASN A 287 2.26 -7.84 -24.72
CA ASN A 287 0.99 -7.15 -24.48
C ASN A 287 1.01 -6.29 -23.20
N LYS A 288 2.02 -6.45 -22.34
CA LYS A 288 2.14 -5.75 -21.06
C LYS A 288 3.57 -5.38 -20.73
N ALA A 289 3.74 -4.34 -19.91
CA ALA A 289 5.05 -3.95 -19.42
C ALA A 289 5.65 -5.06 -18.56
N GLN A 290 6.97 -5.20 -18.60
CA GLN A 290 7.68 -6.14 -17.76
C GLN A 290 7.51 -5.76 -16.29
N ASN A 291 7.06 -6.71 -15.45
CA ASN A 291 6.93 -6.50 -14.02
C ASN A 291 8.31 -6.67 -13.35
N MET A 292 8.74 -5.64 -12.60
CA MET A 292 10.02 -5.61 -11.90
C MET A 292 10.19 -6.68 -10.81
N TRP A 293 9.09 -7.28 -10.35
CA TRP A 293 9.07 -8.36 -9.36
C TRP A 293 9.19 -9.75 -9.97
N LYS A 294 9.07 -9.85 -11.29
CA LYS A 294 9.14 -11.11 -12.03
C LYS A 294 10.50 -11.27 -12.68
N THR A 295 10.88 -12.51 -12.99
CA THR A 295 12.09 -12.78 -13.78
C THR A 295 11.90 -12.16 -15.15
N HIS A 296 12.85 -11.32 -15.57
CA HIS A 296 12.82 -10.68 -16.88
C HIS A 296 13.09 -11.70 -18.00
N PRO A 297 12.67 -11.42 -19.25
CA PRO A 297 13.14 -12.14 -20.42
C PRO A 297 14.67 -12.08 -20.52
N THR A 298 15.28 -13.18 -20.95
CA THR A 298 16.73 -13.32 -20.98
C THR A 298 17.22 -13.63 -22.37
N VAL A 299 18.43 -13.17 -22.70
CA VAL A 299 19.21 -13.83 -23.75
C VAL A 299 19.86 -15.04 -23.11
N ALA A 300 19.35 -16.22 -23.44
CA ALA A 300 19.73 -17.48 -22.80
C ALA A 300 20.66 -18.29 -23.72
N THR A 301 21.70 -18.88 -23.14
CA THR A 301 22.69 -19.66 -23.89
C THR A 301 23.17 -20.84 -23.05
N ASN A 302 23.01 -22.06 -23.58
CA ASN A 302 23.70 -23.21 -23.01
C ASN A 302 25.15 -23.18 -23.51
N ILE A 303 26.09 -23.03 -22.59
CA ILE A 303 27.52 -23.01 -22.87
C ILE A 303 28.10 -24.35 -22.42
N THR A 304 28.64 -25.12 -23.36
CA THR A 304 29.37 -26.36 -23.06
C THR A 304 30.86 -26.05 -22.97
N ILE A 305 31.45 -26.21 -21.78
CA ILE A 305 32.86 -25.93 -21.50
C ILE A 305 33.56 -27.26 -21.24
N ASN A 306 34.45 -27.69 -22.14
CA ASN A 306 35.13 -28.98 -22.07
C ASN A 306 34.17 -30.17 -21.82
N GLY A 307 32.99 -30.13 -22.46
CA GLY A 307 31.96 -31.15 -22.35
C GLY A 307 31.00 -31.02 -21.17
N LYS A 308 31.13 -29.99 -20.32
CA LYS A 308 30.25 -29.73 -19.17
C LYS A 308 29.37 -28.52 -19.40
N GLU A 309 28.11 -28.57 -18.98
CA GLU A 309 27.14 -27.52 -19.26
C GLU A 309 27.11 -26.38 -18.23
N ALA A 310 26.86 -25.17 -18.73
CA ALA A 310 26.49 -24.00 -17.93
C ALA A 310 25.47 -23.14 -18.69
N LEU A 311 24.30 -22.92 -18.08
CA LEU A 311 23.27 -22.06 -18.65
C LEU A 311 23.55 -20.60 -18.28
N PHE A 312 23.87 -19.78 -19.28
CA PHE A 312 24.02 -18.34 -19.13
C PHE A 312 22.69 -17.65 -19.46
N LYS A 313 22.36 -16.62 -18.68
CA LYS A 313 21.13 -15.84 -18.81
C LYS A 313 21.41 -14.39 -18.46
N THR A 314 21.34 -13.51 -19.46
CA THR A 314 21.44 -12.06 -19.26
C THR A 314 20.06 -11.43 -19.44
N GLY A 315 19.50 -10.85 -18.39
CA GLY A 315 18.14 -10.29 -18.40
C GLY A 315 18.05 -8.95 -19.12
N VAL A 316 17.07 -8.84 -20.02
CA VAL A 316 16.73 -7.60 -20.74
C VAL A 316 15.39 -7.06 -20.24
N GLU A 317 15.15 -5.78 -20.42
CA GLU A 317 13.90 -5.12 -20.07
C GLU A 317 13.21 -4.62 -21.34
N PRO A 318 12.25 -5.40 -21.88
CA PRO A 318 11.50 -4.97 -23.05
C PRO A 318 10.71 -3.69 -22.76
N LYS A 319 10.89 -2.67 -23.59
CA LYS A 319 10.24 -1.37 -23.53
C LYS A 319 9.36 -1.18 -24.75
N PHE A 320 8.12 -0.77 -24.54
CA PHE A 320 7.26 -0.36 -25.65
C PHE A 320 7.87 0.85 -26.38
N PRO A 321 7.80 0.92 -27.73
CA PRO A 321 8.18 2.11 -28.47
C PRO A 321 7.54 3.38 -27.91
N ILE A 322 6.24 3.30 -27.65
CA ILE A 322 5.45 4.30 -26.92
C ILE A 322 4.63 3.58 -25.85
N LYS A 323 4.75 4.00 -24.59
CA LYS A 323 3.75 3.61 -23.58
C LYS A 323 2.64 4.64 -23.62
N ALA A 324 1.40 4.16 -23.55
CA ALA A 324 0.23 5.00 -23.45
C ALA A 324 -0.71 4.42 -22.38
N LYS A 325 -1.23 5.28 -21.51
CA LYS A 325 -2.26 4.95 -20.52
C LYS A 325 -3.33 6.05 -20.53
N LEU A 326 -4.58 5.66 -20.76
CA LEU A 326 -5.72 6.57 -20.69
C LEU A 326 -6.24 6.61 -19.25
N THR A 327 -6.32 7.81 -18.69
CA THR A 327 -6.90 8.08 -17.38
C THR A 327 -8.13 8.95 -17.57
N VAL A 328 -9.29 8.46 -17.14
CA VAL A 328 -10.55 9.20 -17.17
C VAL A 328 -10.81 9.71 -15.75
N PRO A 329 -10.62 11.02 -15.48
CA PRO A 329 -10.91 11.56 -14.16
C PRO A 329 -12.37 11.29 -13.81
N ASN A 330 -12.62 11.06 -12.52
CA ASN A 330 -13.93 10.64 -12.09
C ASN A 330 -14.94 11.80 -12.15
N TYR A 331 -15.66 11.90 -13.26
CA TYR A 331 -16.78 12.79 -13.45
C TYR A 331 -18.10 12.01 -13.44
N SER A 332 -19.13 12.56 -12.80
CA SER A 332 -20.52 12.18 -13.12
C SER A 332 -20.87 12.82 -14.46
N ASN A 333 -20.43 12.19 -15.57
CA ASN A 333 -20.58 12.76 -16.91
C ASN A 333 -22.05 12.87 -17.32
N LYS A 334 -22.35 13.91 -18.10
CA LYS A 334 -23.61 14.09 -18.82
C LYS A 334 -23.38 13.85 -20.31
N LEU A 335 -24.39 13.32 -21.00
CA LEU A 335 -24.31 13.16 -22.45
C LEU A 335 -24.26 14.52 -23.14
N ASN A 336 -23.52 14.58 -24.25
CA ASN A 336 -23.35 15.75 -25.12
C ASN A 336 -22.72 16.98 -24.46
N VAL A 337 -22.02 16.81 -23.34
CA VAL A 337 -21.17 17.84 -22.73
C VAL A 337 -19.70 17.49 -23.00
N GLU A 338 -18.87 18.50 -23.17
CA GLU A 338 -17.41 18.35 -23.32
C GLU A 338 -16.75 18.15 -21.96
N TYR A 339 -15.86 17.17 -21.90
CA TYR A 339 -15.05 16.81 -20.74
C TYR A 339 -13.62 16.56 -21.18
N GLU A 340 -12.71 16.45 -20.22
CA GLU A 340 -11.30 16.15 -20.46
C GLU A 340 -10.91 14.82 -19.81
N CYS A 341 -10.23 13.96 -20.56
CA CYS A 341 -9.46 12.84 -20.00
C CYS A 341 -7.97 13.07 -20.27
N TYR A 342 -7.10 12.21 -19.73
CA TYR A 342 -5.65 12.37 -19.85
C TYR A 342 -5.04 11.13 -20.47
N LEU A 343 -4.20 11.31 -21.49
CA LEU A 343 -3.37 10.25 -22.05
C LEU A 343 -1.93 10.45 -21.59
N ASP A 344 -1.48 9.59 -20.68
CA ASP A 344 -0.09 9.55 -20.24
C ASP A 344 0.73 8.80 -21.29
N ILE A 345 1.73 9.47 -21.87
CA ILE A 345 2.60 8.93 -22.92
C ILE A 345 4.06 8.91 -22.42
N GLU A 346 4.79 7.82 -22.69
CA GLU A 346 6.23 7.71 -22.40
C GLU A 346 6.99 7.30 -23.66
N ASN A 347 8.07 8.01 -23.97
CA ASN A 347 9.03 7.63 -25.02
C ASN A 347 9.86 6.42 -24.56
N GLY A 348 9.79 5.30 -25.28
CA GLY A 348 10.57 4.11 -24.97
C GLY A 348 12.02 4.13 -25.45
N PHE A 349 12.38 5.08 -26.32
CA PHE A 349 13.70 5.17 -26.95
C PHE A 349 14.67 6.00 -26.12
N ASP A 350 15.98 5.73 -26.29
CA ASP A 350 17.07 6.53 -25.72
C ASP A 350 17.41 7.80 -26.53
N GLN A 351 16.50 8.23 -27.41
CA GLN A 351 16.66 9.41 -28.26
C GLN A 351 15.31 10.08 -28.44
N ASP A 352 15.33 11.34 -28.87
CA ASP A 352 14.14 12.15 -29.06
C ASP A 352 13.29 11.61 -30.21
N VAL A 353 11.98 11.70 -30.05
CA VAL A 353 11.00 11.20 -31.02
C VAL A 353 9.90 12.22 -31.26
N SER A 354 9.46 12.32 -32.52
CA SER A 354 8.25 13.05 -32.89
C SER A 354 7.13 12.03 -33.07
N ILE A 355 6.01 12.22 -32.38
CA ILE A 355 4.84 11.34 -32.47
C ILE A 355 3.61 12.08 -32.97
N SER A 356 2.80 11.39 -33.78
CA SER A 356 1.48 11.84 -34.20
C SER A 356 0.47 10.71 -34.03
N PHE A 357 -0.70 11.01 -33.46
CA PHE A 357 -1.79 10.05 -33.29
C PHE A 357 -3.16 10.72 -33.24
N GLU A 358 -4.20 9.93 -33.43
CA GLU A 358 -5.61 10.32 -33.24
C GLU A 358 -6.27 9.33 -32.29
N MET A 359 -7.19 9.81 -31.45
CA MET A 359 -8.03 8.94 -30.65
C MET A 359 -9.20 8.45 -31.51
N PRO A 360 -9.37 7.13 -31.75
CA PRO A 360 -10.50 6.62 -32.49
C PRO A 360 -11.83 7.03 -31.84
N SER A 361 -12.69 7.72 -32.59
CA SER A 361 -14.08 7.96 -32.19
C SER A 361 -14.95 6.76 -32.57
N ASN A 362 -15.98 6.48 -31.78
CA ASN A 362 -16.92 5.38 -32.06
C ASN A 362 -18.37 5.79 -31.73
N GLU A 363 -19.29 4.82 -31.68
CA GLU A 363 -20.72 5.08 -31.53
C GLU A 363 -21.09 5.84 -30.25
N PHE A 364 -20.33 5.68 -29.15
CA PHE A 364 -20.66 6.29 -27.86
C PHE A 364 -19.78 7.49 -27.48
N ILE A 365 -18.59 7.65 -28.08
CA ILE A 365 -17.66 8.72 -27.72
C ILE A 365 -17.02 9.36 -28.95
N ILE A 366 -16.92 10.69 -28.90
CA ILE A 366 -16.26 11.51 -29.91
C ILE A 366 -15.06 12.19 -29.27
N PHE A 367 -13.91 12.09 -29.95
CA PHE A 367 -12.69 12.83 -29.67
C PHE A 367 -12.40 13.80 -30.81
N ASP A 368 -11.77 14.93 -30.51
CA ASP A 368 -11.44 15.95 -31.49
C ASP A 368 -9.94 15.99 -31.81
N GLY A 369 -9.61 16.05 -33.10
CA GLY A 369 -8.30 16.48 -33.61
C GLY A 369 -7.17 15.43 -33.63
N THR A 370 -6.12 15.76 -34.39
CA THR A 370 -4.85 15.05 -34.42
C THR A 370 -3.91 15.62 -33.36
N ASN A 371 -3.29 14.76 -32.57
CA ASN A 371 -2.30 15.14 -31.56
C ASN A 371 -0.89 14.96 -32.11
N LYS A 372 -0.02 15.96 -31.92
CA LYS A 372 1.40 15.94 -32.34
C LYS A 372 2.28 16.42 -31.22
N LEU A 373 3.31 15.64 -30.87
CA LEU A 373 4.20 15.94 -29.76
C LEU A 373 5.64 15.60 -30.13
N GLU A 374 6.56 16.40 -29.63
CA GLU A 374 7.97 16.03 -29.49
C GLU A 374 8.16 15.51 -28.07
N LEU A 375 8.84 14.37 -27.95
CA LEU A 375 9.22 13.76 -26.68
C LEU A 375 10.72 13.56 -26.65
N GLU A 376 11.38 14.10 -25.62
CA GLU A 376 12.80 13.84 -25.37
C GLU A 376 13.02 12.35 -25.03
N SER A 377 14.27 11.90 -25.11
CA SER A 377 14.69 10.57 -24.65
C SER A 377 14.08 10.22 -23.28
N LYS A 378 13.27 9.16 -23.24
CA LYS A 378 12.56 8.68 -22.03
C LYS A 378 11.59 9.66 -21.37
N GLU A 379 11.23 10.75 -22.03
CA GLU A 379 10.27 11.73 -21.49
C GLU A 379 8.90 11.09 -21.27
N LYS A 380 8.25 11.49 -20.18
CA LYS A 380 6.84 11.22 -19.90
C LYS A 380 6.06 12.50 -20.06
N LYS A 381 4.89 12.42 -20.69
CA LYS A 381 4.00 13.57 -20.87
C LYS A 381 2.54 13.14 -20.74
N SER A 382 1.77 13.88 -19.95
CA SER A 382 0.34 13.69 -19.81
C SER A 382 -0.38 14.73 -20.66
N ILE A 383 -1.27 14.29 -21.55
CA ILE A 383 -1.92 15.17 -22.52
C ILE A 383 -3.41 15.21 -22.23
N PRO A 384 -4.01 16.40 -22.01
CA PRO A 384 -5.45 16.51 -21.91
C PRO A 384 -6.09 16.26 -23.27
N LEU A 385 -7.10 15.39 -23.29
CA LEU A 385 -7.88 15.03 -24.47
C LEU A 385 -9.33 15.41 -24.22
N THR A 386 -9.87 16.28 -25.07
CA THR A 386 -11.29 16.64 -25.03
C THR A 386 -12.13 15.54 -25.63
N TYR A 387 -13.20 15.16 -24.95
CA TYR A 387 -14.17 14.19 -25.43
C TYR A 387 -15.61 14.61 -25.18
N LYS A 388 -16.53 14.02 -25.95
CA LYS A 388 -17.98 14.19 -25.80
C LYS A 388 -18.67 12.83 -25.88
N LEU A 389 -19.51 12.52 -24.89
CA LEU A 389 -20.24 11.26 -24.82
C LEU A 389 -21.61 11.35 -25.51
N LYS A 390 -21.90 10.42 -26.41
CA LYS A 390 -23.22 10.17 -27.02
C LYS A 390 -24.04 9.15 -26.24
N SER A 391 -23.36 8.16 -25.67
CA SER A 391 -23.86 7.26 -24.64
C SER A 391 -22.72 6.94 -23.67
N PHE A 392 -23.00 6.18 -22.61
CA PHE A 392 -21.99 5.71 -21.67
C PHE A 392 -21.46 4.35 -22.11
N GLY A 393 -20.19 4.06 -21.85
CA GLY A 393 -19.59 2.82 -22.33
C GLY A 393 -18.15 2.61 -21.87
N LEU A 394 -17.62 1.44 -22.23
CA LEU A 394 -16.21 1.11 -22.09
C LEU A 394 -15.51 1.47 -23.40
N TYR A 395 -14.49 2.32 -23.32
CA TYR A 395 -13.60 2.60 -24.44
C TYR A 395 -12.52 1.52 -24.48
N GLU A 396 -12.35 0.85 -25.61
CA GLU A 396 -11.28 -0.11 -25.86
C GLU A 396 -10.90 -0.02 -27.34
N GLU A 397 -9.84 0.71 -27.65
CA GLU A 397 -9.42 0.95 -29.04
C GLU A 397 -7.89 0.89 -29.16
N ASN A 398 -7.41 0.50 -30.33
CA ASN A 398 -5.99 0.61 -30.68
C ASN A 398 -5.70 2.01 -31.19
N ILE A 399 -4.72 2.68 -30.58
CA ILE A 399 -4.16 3.93 -31.07
C ILE A 399 -2.95 3.61 -31.93
N ASP A 400 -2.95 4.12 -33.16
CA ASP A 400 -1.80 4.06 -34.05
C ASP A 400 -0.91 5.30 -33.84
N PHE A 401 0.30 5.08 -33.34
CA PHE A 401 1.31 6.11 -33.18
C PHE A 401 2.24 6.09 -34.40
N ALA A 402 2.23 7.17 -35.17
CA ALA A 402 3.27 7.42 -36.18
C ALA A 402 4.48 8.04 -35.47
N ILE A 403 5.59 7.29 -35.42
CA ILE A 403 6.80 7.64 -34.69
C ILE A 403 7.89 7.99 -35.71
N LYS A 404 8.42 9.21 -35.61
CA LYS A 404 9.57 9.65 -36.39
C LYS A 404 10.80 9.72 -35.51
N ILE A 405 11.83 9.02 -35.96
CA ILE A 405 13.13 8.96 -35.33
C ILE A 405 14.17 9.29 -36.40
N ASN A 406 14.82 10.45 -36.27
CA ASN A 406 15.73 10.95 -37.31
C ASN A 406 15.03 11.02 -38.70
N LYS A 407 15.42 10.15 -39.64
CA LYS A 407 14.81 10.02 -40.99
C LYS A 407 13.90 8.80 -41.15
N ASN A 408 13.81 7.95 -40.12
CA ASN A 408 13.01 6.73 -40.18
C ASN A 408 11.64 6.98 -39.57
N GLU A 409 10.60 6.46 -40.22
CA GLU A 409 9.22 6.53 -39.77
C GLU A 409 8.71 5.11 -39.55
N ASN A 410 8.21 4.85 -38.34
CA ASN A 410 7.67 3.57 -37.93
C ASN A 410 6.30 3.79 -37.31
N ASN A 411 5.38 2.86 -37.54
CA ASN A 411 4.08 2.86 -36.88
C ASN A 411 4.08 1.85 -35.74
N TYR A 412 3.46 2.22 -34.62
CA TYR A 412 3.29 1.36 -33.48
C TYR A 412 1.85 1.47 -32.99
N SER A 413 1.15 0.34 -32.93
CA SER A 413 -0.24 0.29 -32.47
C SER A 413 -0.29 -0.16 -31.01
N ARG A 414 -1.11 0.50 -30.20
CA ARG A 414 -1.28 0.14 -28.79
C ARG A 414 -2.72 0.33 -28.35
N LYS A 415 -3.25 -0.71 -27.71
CA LYS A 415 -4.56 -0.65 -27.06
C LYS A 415 -4.56 0.27 -25.85
N VAL A 416 -5.57 1.13 -25.75
CA VAL A 416 -5.91 1.88 -24.54
C VAL A 416 -7.35 1.61 -24.14
N GLN A 417 -7.63 1.74 -22.84
CA GLN A 417 -8.95 1.47 -22.28
C GLN A 417 -9.37 2.53 -21.27
N GLY A 418 -10.67 2.79 -21.15
CA GLY A 418 -11.22 3.73 -20.16
C GLY A 418 -12.71 3.54 -19.93
N ILE A 419 -13.17 3.75 -18.68
CA ILE A 419 -14.59 3.64 -18.32
C ILE A 419 -15.24 5.03 -18.36
N PHE A 420 -16.19 5.24 -19.27
CA PHE A 420 -16.90 6.50 -19.42
C PHE A 420 -18.34 6.37 -18.91
N ARG A 421 -18.61 6.95 -17.74
CA ARG A 421 -19.83 6.71 -16.96
C ARG A 421 -20.58 7.98 -16.58
N GLY A 422 -21.84 7.82 -16.21
CA GLY A 422 -22.69 8.90 -15.70
C GLY A 422 -23.74 8.35 -14.73
N LYS A 423 -24.88 9.04 -14.59
CA LYS A 423 -25.95 8.62 -13.68
C LYS A 423 -26.85 7.48 -14.22
N SER A 424 -26.58 7.01 -15.43
CA SER A 424 -27.33 5.97 -16.14
C SER A 424 -26.38 5.20 -17.08
N GLY A 425 -26.93 4.22 -17.82
CA GLY A 425 -26.18 3.38 -18.77
C GLY A 425 -25.89 1.99 -18.20
N CYS A 426 -25.95 0.99 -19.07
CA CYS A 426 -25.78 -0.42 -18.72
C CYS A 426 -24.82 -1.05 -19.73
N TYR A 427 -23.63 -1.47 -19.28
CA TYR A 427 -22.61 -2.05 -20.15
C TYR A 427 -21.64 -2.90 -19.35
N TYR A 428 -20.81 -3.67 -20.05
CA TYR A 428 -19.82 -4.56 -19.45
C TYR A 428 -18.60 -4.67 -20.36
N GLY A 429 -17.51 -5.20 -19.81
CA GLY A 429 -16.33 -5.53 -20.60
C GLY A 429 -15.14 -5.88 -19.73
N LYS A 430 -13.96 -5.87 -20.33
CA LYS A 430 -12.69 -6.12 -19.65
C LYS A 430 -11.85 -4.85 -19.67
N ILE A 431 -11.32 -4.42 -18.54
CA ILE A 431 -10.36 -3.31 -18.46
C ILE A 431 -9.04 -3.83 -17.90
N GLU A 432 -7.97 -3.67 -18.66
CA GLU A 432 -6.69 -4.35 -18.39
C GLU A 432 -6.91 -5.86 -18.23
N GLU A 433 -6.78 -6.39 -17.00
CA GLU A 433 -7.08 -7.78 -16.67
C GLU A 433 -8.43 -7.96 -15.95
N ASP A 434 -9.02 -6.89 -15.43
CA ASP A 434 -10.22 -6.92 -14.61
C ASP A 434 -11.50 -7.02 -15.46
N TYR A 435 -12.50 -7.72 -14.95
CA TYR A 435 -13.83 -7.77 -15.60
C TYR A 435 -14.77 -6.80 -14.90
N VAL A 436 -15.51 -6.02 -15.69
CA VAL A 436 -16.39 -4.97 -15.16
C VAL A 436 -17.80 -5.09 -15.72
N ILE A 437 -18.79 -4.86 -14.86
CA ILE A 437 -20.17 -4.56 -15.23
C ILE A 437 -20.57 -3.23 -14.62
N VAL A 438 -21.28 -2.40 -15.38
CA VAL A 438 -21.69 -1.05 -15.00
C VAL A 438 -23.19 -0.91 -15.16
N ASN A 439 -23.85 -0.38 -14.13
CA ASN A 439 -25.26 -0.01 -14.17
C ASN A 439 -25.47 1.32 -13.45
N GLY A 440 -25.63 2.40 -14.24
CA GLY A 440 -25.68 3.76 -13.74
C GLY A 440 -24.37 4.21 -13.10
N GLU A 441 -24.45 4.70 -11.86
CA GLU A 441 -23.26 5.13 -11.11
C GLU A 441 -22.50 3.94 -10.50
N TYR A 442 -23.08 2.73 -10.50
CA TYR A 442 -22.52 1.57 -9.81
C TYR A 442 -21.71 0.68 -10.75
N VAL A 443 -20.61 0.16 -10.25
CA VAL A 443 -19.68 -0.70 -10.97
C VAL A 443 -19.36 -1.90 -10.10
N VAL A 444 -19.41 -3.09 -10.70
CA VAL A 444 -18.81 -4.29 -10.11
C VAL A 444 -17.53 -4.59 -10.86
N ILE A 445 -16.44 -4.77 -10.12
CA ILE A 445 -15.12 -5.11 -10.63
C ILE A 445 -14.76 -6.48 -10.06
N PHE A 446 -14.47 -7.45 -10.93
CA PHE A 446 -13.72 -8.63 -10.57
C PHE A 446 -12.23 -8.34 -10.78
N ASP A 447 -11.48 -8.22 -9.70
CA ASP A 447 -10.04 -8.00 -9.72
C ASP A 447 -9.34 -9.29 -10.15
N ALA A 448 -8.76 -9.30 -11.35
CA ALA A 448 -8.15 -10.51 -11.88
C ALA A 448 -6.79 -10.82 -11.24
N PHE A 449 -6.23 -9.96 -10.38
CA PHE A 449 -5.02 -10.26 -9.63
C PHE A 449 -5.36 -10.88 -8.27
N GLU A 450 -6.14 -10.16 -7.44
CA GLU A 450 -6.52 -10.60 -6.09
C GLU A 450 -7.66 -11.63 -6.08
N LYS A 451 -8.43 -11.72 -7.19
CA LYS A 451 -9.62 -12.57 -7.36
C LYS A 451 -10.82 -12.14 -6.49
N ASP A 452 -10.81 -10.88 -6.05
CA ASP A 452 -11.87 -10.26 -5.27
C ASP A 452 -12.97 -9.65 -6.17
N ILE A 453 -14.19 -9.56 -5.65
CA ILE A 453 -15.29 -8.80 -6.28
C ILE A 453 -15.56 -7.54 -5.46
N LEU A 454 -15.51 -6.40 -6.14
CA LEU A 454 -15.69 -5.08 -5.56
C LEU A 454 -16.95 -4.43 -6.14
N LEU A 455 -17.85 -3.97 -5.28
CA LEU A 455 -18.95 -3.09 -5.67
C LEU A 455 -18.59 -1.64 -5.29
N VAL A 456 -18.59 -0.73 -6.26
CA VAL A 456 -18.16 0.67 -6.09
C VAL A 456 -19.08 1.64 -6.81
N ARG A 457 -19.18 2.88 -6.32
CA ARG A 457 -19.92 3.98 -6.99
C ARG A 457 -19.00 4.95 -7.74
N GLU A 458 -17.73 5.02 -7.35
CA GLU A 458 -16.78 6.01 -7.89
C GLU A 458 -15.48 5.47 -8.51
N THR A 459 -15.24 4.17 -8.35
CA THR A 459 -14.03 3.36 -8.59
C THR A 459 -12.89 3.53 -7.54
N LYS A 460 -12.59 2.38 -6.90
CA LYS A 460 -11.57 1.98 -5.90
C LYS A 460 -11.48 2.64 -4.52
N THR A 461 -12.15 3.75 -4.18
CA THR A 461 -12.00 4.37 -2.82
C THR A 461 -12.99 3.91 -1.76
N ASP A 462 -14.16 3.41 -2.15
CA ASP A 462 -15.28 3.17 -1.22
C ASP A 462 -15.42 1.68 -0.86
N ILE A 463 -14.30 0.94 -0.84
CA ILE A 463 -14.31 -0.50 -0.59
C ILE A 463 -14.50 -0.75 0.91
N ASN A 464 -15.77 -0.81 1.34
CA ASN A 464 -16.15 -1.36 2.65
C ASN A 464 -16.43 -2.85 2.58
N ASN A 465 -16.77 -3.35 1.39
CA ASN A 465 -17.14 -4.73 1.14
C ASN A 465 -16.33 -5.27 -0.03
N ALA A 466 -15.72 -6.44 0.16
CA ALA A 466 -15.15 -7.21 -0.92
C ALA A 466 -15.54 -8.69 -0.74
N LEU A 467 -16.05 -9.30 -1.81
CA LEU A 467 -16.23 -10.76 -1.82
C LEU A 467 -14.88 -11.37 -2.17
N LEU A 468 -14.33 -12.14 -1.24
CA LEU A 468 -13.03 -12.79 -1.39
C LEU A 468 -13.20 -14.09 -2.20
N PRO A 469 -12.10 -14.69 -2.70
CA PRO A 469 -12.19 -15.88 -3.51
C PRO A 469 -12.86 -17.04 -2.75
N VAL A 470 -13.79 -17.69 -3.43
CA VAL A 470 -14.54 -18.84 -2.90
C VAL A 470 -13.64 -20.05 -2.68
N LYS A 471 -13.99 -20.90 -1.72
CA LYS A 471 -13.28 -22.16 -1.47
C LYS A 471 -14.26 -23.32 -1.44
N ILE A 472 -13.79 -24.49 -1.88
CA ILE A 472 -14.59 -25.71 -1.92
C ILE A 472 -13.87 -26.90 -1.29
N GLY A 473 -14.64 -27.81 -0.70
CA GLY A 473 -14.17 -29.07 -0.11
C GLY A 473 -13.66 -28.94 1.32
N LEU A 474 -13.23 -30.07 1.89
CA LEU A 474 -12.56 -30.16 3.19
C LEU A 474 -11.35 -31.09 3.06
N PRO A 475 -10.11 -30.65 3.39
CA PRO A 475 -9.75 -29.25 3.66
C PRO A 475 -10.07 -28.34 2.46
N TYR A 476 -10.31 -27.06 2.73
CA TYR A 476 -10.67 -26.09 1.69
C TYR A 476 -9.54 -25.91 0.69
N SER A 477 -9.83 -26.12 -0.59
CA SER A 477 -8.90 -25.77 -1.66
C SER A 477 -8.76 -24.24 -1.79
N LEU A 478 -7.52 -23.78 -2.00
CA LEU A 478 -7.19 -22.39 -2.32
C LEU A 478 -6.95 -22.18 -3.82
N GLU A 479 -7.32 -23.15 -4.66
CA GLU A 479 -7.05 -23.10 -6.11
C GLU A 479 -7.65 -21.85 -6.78
N PHE A 480 -8.84 -21.42 -6.37
CA PHE A 480 -9.54 -20.28 -6.95
C PHE A 480 -8.86 -18.93 -6.66
N ASN A 481 -7.96 -18.86 -5.68
CA ASN A 481 -7.10 -17.68 -5.48
C ASN A 481 -6.08 -17.49 -6.62
N LYS A 482 -5.86 -18.52 -7.43
CA LYS A 482 -4.84 -18.55 -8.50
C LYS A 482 -5.41 -18.86 -9.88
N LEU A 483 -6.67 -19.28 -9.95
CA LEU A 483 -7.32 -19.64 -11.20
C LEU A 483 -7.93 -18.39 -11.85
N ASP A 484 -7.53 -18.13 -13.08
CA ASP A 484 -8.24 -17.19 -13.94
C ASP A 484 -9.50 -17.89 -14.51
N PRO A 485 -10.61 -17.16 -14.72
CA PRO A 485 -11.81 -17.73 -15.31
C PRO A 485 -11.55 -18.14 -16.76
N GLU A 486 -12.06 -19.30 -17.17
CA GLU A 486 -11.89 -19.79 -18.55
C GLU A 486 -12.88 -19.14 -19.53
N LEU A 487 -14.08 -18.81 -19.05
CA LEU A 487 -15.12 -18.17 -19.83
C LEU A 487 -15.86 -17.14 -18.98
N VAL A 488 -16.01 -15.94 -19.54
CA VAL A 488 -16.80 -14.85 -19.01
C VAL A 488 -18.00 -14.63 -19.93
N ASP A 489 -19.21 -14.72 -19.38
CA ASP A 489 -20.46 -14.40 -20.09
C ASP A 489 -21.12 -13.19 -19.41
N CYS A 490 -21.38 -12.14 -20.18
CA CYS A 490 -21.98 -10.91 -19.68
C CYS A 490 -23.16 -10.50 -20.54
N LYS A 491 -24.21 -9.99 -19.90
CA LYS A 491 -25.42 -9.54 -20.62
C LYS A 491 -26.14 -8.43 -19.89
N VAL A 492 -26.83 -7.60 -20.66
CA VAL A 492 -27.74 -6.58 -20.14
C VAL A 492 -29.16 -7.16 -20.18
N GLU A 493 -29.78 -7.27 -19.01
CA GLU A 493 -31.18 -7.64 -18.83
C GLU A 493 -31.99 -6.38 -18.50
N ASN A 494 -33.33 -6.48 -18.50
CA ASN A 494 -34.20 -5.32 -18.30
C ASN A 494 -33.92 -4.55 -16.98
N ASP A 495 -33.59 -5.28 -15.90
CA ASP A 495 -33.44 -4.70 -14.55
C ASP A 495 -32.01 -4.74 -13.99
N PHE A 496 -31.11 -5.52 -14.60
CA PHE A 496 -29.73 -5.70 -14.13
C PHE A 496 -28.74 -5.97 -15.28
N VAL A 497 -27.45 -5.76 -15.00
CA VAL A 497 -26.35 -6.26 -15.84
C VAL A 497 -25.76 -7.48 -15.16
N GLN A 498 -25.57 -8.57 -15.91
CA GLN A 498 -25.05 -9.83 -15.39
C GLN A 498 -23.61 -10.09 -15.86
N MET A 499 -22.82 -10.68 -14.98
CA MET A 499 -21.54 -11.32 -15.27
C MET A 499 -21.52 -12.74 -14.71
N LYS A 500 -21.06 -13.70 -15.51
CA LYS A 500 -20.80 -15.09 -15.12
C LYS A 500 -19.34 -15.43 -15.35
N LEU A 501 -18.63 -15.88 -14.32
CA LEU A 501 -17.22 -16.28 -14.37
C LEU A 501 -17.10 -17.79 -14.10
N ASN A 502 -16.60 -18.54 -15.09
CA ASN A 502 -16.46 -20.00 -15.00
C ASN A 502 -15.04 -20.42 -14.61
N PHE A 503 -14.92 -21.24 -13.57
CA PHE A 503 -13.66 -21.81 -13.07
C PHE A 503 -13.73 -23.33 -13.10
N ASN A 504 -12.77 -23.97 -13.77
CA ASN A 504 -12.62 -25.42 -13.71
C ASN A 504 -11.68 -25.81 -12.56
N SER A 505 -12.17 -26.65 -11.65
CA SER A 505 -11.39 -27.13 -10.52
C SER A 505 -10.27 -28.05 -10.98
N ARG A 506 -9.04 -27.76 -10.55
CA ARG A 506 -7.85 -28.61 -10.70
C ARG A 506 -7.80 -29.67 -9.61
N ASP A 507 -8.19 -29.32 -8.38
CA ASP A 507 -8.15 -30.19 -7.21
C ASP A 507 -9.31 -31.21 -7.23
N PHE A 508 -10.47 -30.81 -7.73
CA PHE A 508 -11.66 -31.65 -7.87
C PHE A 508 -12.03 -31.84 -9.34
N LYS A 509 -11.26 -32.67 -10.05
CA LYS A 509 -11.48 -32.97 -11.48
C LYS A 509 -12.95 -33.23 -11.81
N GLY A 510 -13.46 -32.55 -12.84
CA GLY A 510 -14.84 -32.62 -13.28
C GLY A 510 -15.79 -31.63 -12.58
N LEU A 511 -15.35 -30.91 -11.54
CA LEU A 511 -16.13 -29.80 -10.98
C LEU A 511 -15.88 -28.50 -11.75
N LYS A 512 -16.96 -27.82 -12.11
CA LYS A 512 -16.95 -26.45 -12.63
C LYS A 512 -17.75 -25.55 -11.70
N LEU A 513 -17.12 -24.47 -11.26
CA LEU A 513 -17.74 -23.43 -10.44
C LEU A 513 -18.02 -22.20 -11.31
N THR A 514 -19.26 -21.73 -11.31
CA THR A 514 -19.69 -20.50 -11.96
C THR A 514 -20.05 -19.47 -10.89
N LEU A 515 -19.34 -18.36 -10.84
CA LEU A 515 -19.72 -17.18 -10.06
C LEU A 515 -20.68 -16.33 -10.89
N VAL A 516 -21.85 -16.01 -10.35
CA VAL A 516 -22.84 -15.14 -11.00
C VAL A 516 -22.96 -13.84 -10.21
N CYS A 517 -22.94 -12.71 -10.92
CA CYS A 517 -23.10 -11.36 -10.38
C CYS A 517 -24.18 -10.61 -11.17
N ASN A 518 -25.24 -10.16 -10.51
CA ASN A 518 -26.31 -9.34 -11.08
C ASN A 518 -26.27 -7.95 -10.44
N LEU A 519 -25.96 -6.92 -11.22
CA LEU A 519 -25.92 -5.53 -10.77
C LEU A 519 -27.16 -4.77 -11.21
N TYR A 520 -27.98 -4.38 -10.25
CA TYR A 520 -29.20 -3.61 -10.45
C TYR A 520 -28.93 -2.10 -10.46
N ALA A 521 -29.79 -1.34 -11.16
CA ALA A 521 -29.65 0.11 -11.32
C ALA A 521 -29.79 0.89 -10.00
N ASN A 522 -30.37 0.28 -8.97
CA ASN A 522 -30.48 0.84 -7.63
C ASN A 522 -29.22 0.59 -6.77
N GLY A 523 -28.16 -0.01 -7.32
CA GLY A 523 -26.91 -0.26 -6.60
C GLY A 523 -26.94 -1.48 -5.70
N VAL A 524 -27.88 -2.41 -5.92
CA VAL A 524 -27.84 -3.75 -5.35
C VAL A 524 -27.05 -4.67 -6.27
N LEU A 525 -26.08 -5.39 -5.71
CA LEU A 525 -25.42 -6.53 -6.31
C LEU A 525 -25.97 -7.81 -5.67
N GLU A 526 -26.57 -8.67 -6.47
CA GLU A 526 -26.88 -10.05 -6.09
C GLU A 526 -25.79 -10.98 -6.63
N THR A 527 -25.28 -11.87 -5.80
CA THR A 527 -24.27 -12.85 -6.22
C THR A 527 -24.49 -14.23 -5.62
N TYR A 528 -24.23 -15.26 -6.42
CA TYR A 528 -24.33 -16.67 -6.02
C TYR A 528 -23.41 -17.55 -6.88
N TYR A 529 -23.30 -18.82 -6.50
CA TYR A 529 -22.46 -19.80 -7.17
C TYR A 529 -23.28 -20.96 -7.73
N GLU A 530 -22.95 -21.36 -8.96
CA GLU A 530 -23.41 -22.60 -9.58
C GLU A 530 -22.24 -23.60 -9.56
N ILE A 531 -22.44 -24.83 -9.09
CA ILE A 531 -21.40 -25.87 -9.06
C ILE A 531 -21.89 -27.07 -9.82
N LEU A 532 -21.36 -27.28 -11.03
CA LEU A 532 -21.66 -28.43 -11.87
C LEU A 532 -20.64 -29.53 -11.61
N ASN A 533 -21.11 -30.74 -11.31
CA ASN A 533 -20.26 -31.92 -11.31
C ASN A 533 -20.41 -32.68 -12.63
N SER A 534 -19.34 -32.75 -13.43
CA SER A 534 -19.27 -33.59 -14.65
C SER A 534 -18.39 -34.83 -14.45
N GLY A 535 -17.88 -35.05 -13.24
CA GLY A 535 -17.06 -36.20 -12.86
C GLY A 535 -17.81 -37.19 -11.98
N GLU A 536 -17.07 -37.99 -11.20
CA GLU A 536 -17.67 -38.96 -10.28
C GLU A 536 -18.47 -38.28 -9.16
N LYS A 537 -19.45 -39.00 -8.60
CA LYS A 537 -20.27 -38.55 -7.46
C LYS A 537 -19.37 -38.07 -6.32
N ARG A 538 -19.63 -36.86 -5.81
CA ARG A 538 -18.89 -36.27 -4.69
C ARG A 538 -19.70 -36.36 -3.40
N LYS A 539 -19.02 -36.57 -2.28
CA LYS A 539 -19.62 -36.64 -0.94
C LYS A 539 -18.89 -35.68 0.01
N ASN A 540 -19.60 -35.20 1.02
CA ASN A 540 -19.15 -34.25 2.05
C ASN A 540 -18.55 -32.96 1.46
N LEU A 541 -19.07 -32.50 0.32
CA LEU A 541 -18.61 -31.26 -0.30
C LEU A 541 -19.20 -30.06 0.45
N LYS A 542 -18.36 -29.04 0.69
CA LYS A 542 -18.75 -27.78 1.31
C LYS A 542 -18.29 -26.61 0.48
N LEU A 543 -19.09 -25.54 0.47
CA LEU A 543 -18.75 -24.26 -0.13
C LEU A 543 -18.50 -23.23 0.96
N ASN A 544 -17.44 -22.43 0.81
CA ASN A 544 -17.07 -21.36 1.72
C ASN A 544 -16.96 -20.05 0.96
N LYS A 545 -17.86 -19.12 1.26
CA LYS A 545 -17.93 -17.78 0.70
C LYS A 545 -17.34 -16.83 1.75
N SER A 546 -16.15 -16.30 1.50
CA SER A 546 -15.49 -15.36 2.41
C SER A 546 -15.78 -13.92 1.98
N ILE A 547 -16.07 -13.03 2.93
CA ILE A 547 -16.44 -11.65 2.69
C ILE A 547 -15.64 -10.76 3.63
N TYR A 548 -14.91 -9.80 3.08
CA TYR A 548 -14.38 -8.69 3.84
C TYR A 548 -15.48 -7.65 4.03
N HIS A 549 -15.76 -7.30 5.28
CA HIS A 549 -16.65 -6.20 5.64
C HIS A 549 -15.97 -5.34 6.70
N ARG A 550 -15.89 -4.03 6.50
CA ARG A 550 -15.39 -3.14 7.56
C ARG A 550 -16.47 -2.92 8.61
N MET A 551 -16.19 -3.21 9.88
CA MET A 551 -17.18 -3.13 10.97
C MET A 551 -17.25 -1.76 11.68
N TRP A 552 -16.38 -0.81 11.32
CA TRP A 552 -16.49 0.57 11.83
C TRP A 552 -17.75 1.27 11.32
N ASP A 553 -18.36 2.16 12.09
CA ASP A 553 -19.59 2.89 11.74
C ASP A 553 -20.69 1.99 11.13
N THR A 554 -20.84 0.80 11.72
CA THR A 554 -21.68 -0.29 11.19
C THR A 554 -22.79 -0.67 12.16
N TYR A 555 -23.97 -0.93 11.62
CA TYR A 555 -25.16 -1.38 12.32
C TYR A 555 -25.28 -2.90 12.17
N ILE A 556 -25.38 -3.61 13.28
CA ILE A 556 -25.63 -5.05 13.32
C ILE A 556 -26.86 -5.40 14.19
N PRO A 557 -27.69 -6.37 13.76
CA PRO A 557 -28.77 -6.93 14.56
C PRO A 557 -28.20 -7.99 15.52
N TYR A 558 -27.96 -7.62 16.78
CA TYR A 558 -27.26 -8.43 17.77
C TYR A 558 -28.07 -8.54 19.06
N ALA A 559 -28.41 -9.76 19.47
CA ALA A 559 -29.11 -10.09 20.71
C ALA A 559 -30.46 -9.36 20.92
N ASN A 560 -31.30 -9.28 19.88
CA ASN A 560 -32.56 -8.49 19.84
C ASN A 560 -32.36 -6.96 19.88
N GLU A 561 -31.12 -6.50 19.72
CA GLU A 561 -30.76 -5.10 19.61
C GLU A 561 -30.15 -4.74 18.25
N ILE A 562 -30.19 -3.47 17.88
CA ILE A 562 -29.42 -2.91 16.77
C ILE A 562 -28.23 -2.20 17.42
N VAL A 563 -27.07 -2.81 17.33
CA VAL A 563 -25.81 -2.26 17.82
C VAL A 563 -25.22 -1.42 16.71
N HIS A 564 -24.94 -0.15 16.99
CA HIS A 564 -24.15 0.72 16.12
C HIS A 564 -22.71 0.75 16.64
N ILE A 565 -21.81 0.14 15.89
CA ILE A 565 -20.38 0.08 16.16
C ILE A 565 -19.78 1.41 15.72
N LYS A 566 -19.49 2.31 16.66
CA LYS A 566 -18.90 3.63 16.37
C LYS A 566 -17.38 3.61 16.56
N GLY A 567 -16.64 4.01 15.52
CA GLY A 567 -15.17 4.08 15.58
C GLY A 567 -14.48 2.71 15.60
N ASN A 568 -13.23 2.67 16.09
CA ASN A 568 -12.33 1.51 16.04
C ASN A 568 -12.49 0.50 17.20
N ASP A 569 -13.03 0.93 18.35
CA ASP A 569 -13.33 0.06 19.49
C ASP A 569 -14.63 -0.66 19.18
N GLY A 570 -14.52 -1.97 18.98
CA GLY A 570 -15.61 -2.74 18.43
C GLY A 570 -15.47 -3.02 16.92
N SER A 571 -14.41 -2.58 16.24
CA SER A 571 -14.25 -2.82 14.79
C SER A 571 -13.71 -4.22 14.43
N SER A 572 -13.14 -4.95 15.40
CA SER A 572 -12.82 -6.36 15.19
C SER A 572 -14.09 -7.19 15.19
N MET A 573 -14.27 -8.05 14.18
CA MET A 573 -15.40 -8.99 14.17
C MET A 573 -15.32 -9.99 15.33
N ASP A 574 -14.11 -10.25 15.85
CA ASP A 574 -13.88 -11.17 16.97
C ASP A 574 -14.55 -10.73 18.28
N TYR A 575 -14.97 -9.47 18.38
CA TYR A 575 -15.69 -8.96 19.55
C TYR A 575 -17.15 -9.39 19.61
N TYR A 576 -17.70 -9.95 18.53
CA TYR A 576 -19.09 -10.34 18.43
C TYR A 576 -19.21 -11.85 18.25
N ASP A 577 -20.10 -12.46 19.03
CA ASP A 577 -20.48 -13.87 18.83
C ASP A 577 -21.45 -13.95 17.65
N ASP A 578 -21.03 -14.55 16.54
CA ASP A 578 -21.85 -14.69 15.33
C ASP A 578 -23.21 -15.35 15.59
N LYS A 579 -23.31 -16.19 16.64
CA LYS A 579 -24.56 -16.86 17.04
C LYS A 579 -25.59 -15.93 17.67
N LYS A 580 -25.18 -14.73 18.07
CA LYS A 580 -26.07 -13.70 18.64
C LYS A 580 -26.64 -12.76 17.59
N LEU A 581 -26.25 -12.89 16.32
CA LEU A 581 -26.89 -12.16 15.23
C LEU A 581 -28.27 -12.77 14.96
N ASP A 582 -29.33 -12.00 15.23
CA ASP A 582 -30.72 -12.46 15.15
C ASP A 582 -31.41 -12.10 13.83
N GLU A 583 -30.80 -11.21 13.04
CA GLU A 583 -31.17 -10.94 11.64
C GLU A 583 -29.96 -11.08 10.69
N ASN A 584 -30.24 -11.28 9.41
CA ASN A 584 -29.29 -11.69 8.37
C ASN A 584 -28.70 -10.52 7.58
N TRP A 585 -28.35 -9.41 8.25
CA TRP A 585 -27.81 -8.22 7.59
C TRP A 585 -26.81 -7.46 8.45
N ILE A 586 -25.94 -6.71 7.79
CA ILE A 586 -24.97 -5.76 8.33
C ILE A 586 -25.05 -4.49 7.49
N PHE A 587 -25.04 -3.31 8.10
CA PHE A 587 -25.15 -2.05 7.36
C PHE A 587 -24.16 -0.99 7.85
N HIS A 588 -23.25 -0.59 6.97
CA HIS A 588 -22.36 0.53 7.17
C HIS A 588 -23.05 1.85 6.82
N ASN A 589 -22.94 2.84 7.72
CA ASN A 589 -23.49 4.17 7.52
C ASN A 589 -22.49 5.24 8.00
N ASN A 590 -21.84 5.94 7.07
CA ASN A 590 -21.06 7.13 7.39
C ASN A 590 -21.49 8.33 6.52
N GLU A 591 -20.94 9.51 6.82
CA GLU A 591 -21.27 10.76 6.11
C GLU A 591 -20.87 10.75 4.62
N GLU A 592 -19.99 9.84 4.19
CA GLU A 592 -19.45 9.78 2.82
C GLU A 592 -20.22 8.80 1.94
N PHE A 593 -20.61 7.62 2.45
CA PHE A 593 -21.38 6.62 1.73
C PHE A 593 -22.05 5.59 2.67
N THR A 594 -22.98 4.83 2.09
CA THR A 594 -23.70 3.75 2.77
C THR A 594 -23.39 2.43 2.09
N SER A 595 -23.32 1.34 2.87
CA SER A 595 -23.14 0.01 2.30
C SER A 595 -23.83 -1.07 3.12
N GLY A 596 -24.62 -1.92 2.48
CA GLY A 596 -25.30 -3.05 3.11
C GLY A 596 -24.75 -4.39 2.65
N LEU A 597 -24.70 -5.36 3.56
CA LEU A 597 -24.45 -6.78 3.30
C LEU A 597 -25.59 -7.60 3.91
N CYS A 598 -26.25 -8.46 3.14
CA CYS A 598 -27.20 -9.44 3.67
C CYS A 598 -27.09 -10.79 2.97
N TRP A 599 -27.52 -11.84 3.66
CA TRP A 599 -27.41 -13.24 3.21
C TRP A 599 -28.69 -14.02 3.54
N SER A 600 -28.81 -15.26 3.06
CA SER A 600 -29.98 -16.09 3.34
C SER A 600 -30.02 -16.53 4.81
N LYS A 601 -31.20 -16.50 5.46
CA LYS A 601 -31.39 -16.97 6.85
C LYS A 601 -31.07 -18.45 7.07
N LYS A 602 -30.99 -19.24 5.98
CA LYS A 602 -30.61 -20.66 6.05
C LYS A 602 -29.11 -20.84 6.21
N ASP A 603 -28.33 -19.84 5.80
CA ASP A 603 -26.88 -19.91 5.80
C ASP A 603 -26.33 -19.66 7.21
N LYS A 604 -25.33 -20.43 7.59
CA LYS A 604 -24.57 -20.18 8.82
C LYS A 604 -23.40 -19.27 8.50
N ILE A 605 -23.26 -18.23 9.30
CA ILE A 605 -22.12 -17.33 9.23
C ILE A 605 -21.14 -17.64 10.35
N LYS A 606 -19.90 -17.23 10.15
CA LYS A 606 -18.84 -17.24 11.16
C LYS A 606 -18.01 -15.97 11.01
N PHE A 607 -17.74 -15.31 12.13
CA PHE A 607 -16.73 -14.26 12.17
C PHE A 607 -15.33 -14.86 12.37
N ASP A 608 -14.37 -14.39 11.58
CA ASP A 608 -12.99 -14.89 11.55
C ASP A 608 -12.04 -13.69 11.36
N HIS A 609 -11.62 -13.08 12.47
CA HIS A 609 -10.76 -11.90 12.52
C HIS A 609 -11.33 -10.70 11.75
N TRP A 610 -10.86 -10.52 10.52
CA TRP A 610 -11.16 -9.38 9.65
C TRP A 610 -12.18 -9.72 8.56
N ARG A 611 -12.73 -10.95 8.54
CA ARG A 611 -13.68 -11.41 7.52
C ARG A 611 -14.85 -12.18 8.10
N LEU A 612 -15.98 -12.13 7.41
CA LEU A 612 -17.15 -12.98 7.62
C LEU A 612 -17.12 -14.13 6.62
N THR A 613 -17.44 -15.33 7.08
CA THR A 613 -17.50 -16.53 6.26
C THR A 613 -18.91 -17.11 6.26
N ILE A 614 -19.40 -17.50 5.08
CA ILE A 614 -20.68 -18.18 4.91
C ILE A 614 -20.42 -19.59 4.38
N GLU A 615 -20.89 -20.61 5.11
CA GLU A 615 -20.68 -22.01 4.75
C GLU A 615 -22.00 -22.64 4.26
N ASN A 616 -21.94 -23.30 3.10
CA ASN A 616 -23.04 -24.10 2.56
C ASN A 616 -22.63 -25.59 2.51
N ASP A 617 -23.44 -26.45 3.12
CA ASP A 617 -23.30 -27.90 3.01
C ASP A 617 -23.92 -28.38 1.68
N ILE A 618 -23.08 -28.82 0.74
CA ILE A 618 -23.53 -29.44 -0.52
C ILE A 618 -23.88 -30.91 -0.28
N ASN A 619 -23.24 -31.55 0.70
CA ASN A 619 -23.42 -32.96 1.09
C ASN A 619 -23.06 -33.95 -0.03
N GLU A 620 -23.96 -34.25 -0.95
CA GLU A 620 -23.70 -35.14 -2.09
C GLU A 620 -24.00 -34.40 -3.39
N LEU A 621 -23.17 -34.62 -4.42
CA LEU A 621 -23.37 -34.04 -5.75
C LEU A 621 -23.10 -35.11 -6.81
N ASP A 622 -24.17 -35.56 -7.49
CA ASP A 622 -24.12 -36.61 -8.50
C ASP A 622 -23.49 -36.11 -9.82
N SER A 623 -23.04 -37.05 -10.66
CA SER A 623 -22.55 -36.72 -12.00
C SER A 623 -23.68 -36.11 -12.84
N GLY A 624 -23.45 -34.94 -13.41
CA GLY A 624 -24.41 -34.13 -14.16
C GLY A 624 -25.24 -33.18 -13.30
N GLU A 625 -25.14 -33.24 -11.97
CA GLU A 625 -25.92 -32.41 -11.06
C GLU A 625 -25.31 -31.01 -10.90
N VAL A 626 -26.17 -30.02 -10.69
CA VAL A 626 -25.80 -28.62 -10.42
C VAL A 626 -26.30 -28.23 -9.04
N PHE A 627 -25.39 -27.80 -8.18
CA PHE A 627 -25.73 -27.14 -6.92
C PHE A 627 -25.81 -25.62 -7.15
N LEU A 628 -26.82 -24.98 -6.56
CA LEU A 628 -26.98 -23.52 -6.55
C LEU A 628 -26.89 -23.03 -5.11
N SER A 629 -25.96 -22.11 -4.84
CA SER A 629 -25.90 -21.47 -3.52
C SER A 629 -27.02 -20.44 -3.36
N GLU A 630 -27.45 -20.23 -2.12
CA GLU A 630 -28.28 -19.07 -1.80
C GLU A 630 -27.51 -17.76 -2.05
N PRO A 631 -28.20 -16.69 -2.50
CA PRO A 631 -27.55 -15.44 -2.87
C PRO A 631 -27.06 -14.64 -1.66
N ILE A 632 -25.99 -13.88 -1.91
CA ILE A 632 -25.52 -12.80 -1.05
C ILE A 632 -25.86 -11.48 -1.76
N TYR A 633 -26.32 -10.49 -1.00
CA TYR A 633 -26.59 -9.17 -1.51
C TYR A 633 -25.64 -8.15 -0.90
N LEU A 634 -25.01 -7.37 -1.77
CA LEU A 634 -24.31 -6.14 -1.41
C LEU A 634 -25.11 -4.94 -1.92
N SER A 635 -25.13 -3.83 -1.20
CA SER A 635 -25.83 -2.64 -1.65
C SER A 635 -25.06 -1.37 -1.37
N LEU A 636 -25.07 -0.43 -2.31
CA LEU A 636 -24.63 0.97 -2.14
C LEU A 636 -25.76 1.99 -2.33
N GLY A 637 -27.00 1.51 -2.51
CA GLY A 637 -28.15 2.36 -2.86
C GLY A 637 -29.10 2.69 -1.72
N HIS A 638 -29.08 1.91 -0.63
CA HIS A 638 -29.98 2.12 0.51
C HIS A 638 -29.46 3.22 1.42
N LYS A 639 -30.33 4.17 1.81
CA LYS A 639 -29.90 5.41 2.48
C LYS A 639 -29.55 5.25 3.96
N ASN A 640 -30.08 4.21 4.61
CA ASN A 640 -29.88 3.95 6.03
C ASN A 640 -30.19 2.48 6.35
N TYR A 641 -29.80 2.05 7.56
CA TYR A 641 -29.97 0.66 7.97
C TYR A 641 -31.43 0.23 8.04
N LYS A 642 -32.40 1.14 8.25
CA LYS A 642 -33.83 0.78 8.34
C LYS A 642 -34.36 0.38 6.96
N ASP A 643 -34.00 1.15 5.94
CA ASP A 643 -34.31 0.85 4.54
C ASP A 643 -33.68 -0.49 4.11
N PHE A 644 -32.39 -0.68 4.42
CA PHE A 644 -31.70 -1.93 4.11
C PHE A 644 -32.21 -3.14 4.90
N ARG A 645 -32.57 -2.98 6.18
CA ARG A 645 -33.19 -4.02 7.00
C ARG A 645 -34.51 -4.49 6.42
N ASN A 646 -35.36 -3.57 5.96
CA ASN A 646 -36.63 -3.92 5.32
C ASN A 646 -36.40 -4.75 4.05
N PHE A 647 -35.39 -4.38 3.25
CA PHE A 647 -34.96 -5.17 2.09
C PHE A 647 -34.47 -6.56 2.51
N ALA A 648 -33.55 -6.66 3.47
CA ALA A 648 -32.98 -7.93 3.93
C ALA A 648 -33.99 -8.89 4.57
N LEU A 649 -35.04 -8.35 5.21
CA LEU A 649 -36.11 -9.14 5.84
C LEU A 649 -37.27 -9.46 4.88
N GLY A 650 -37.37 -8.77 3.74
CA GLY A 650 -38.49 -8.88 2.81
C GLY A 650 -39.84 -8.40 3.37
N LYS A 651 -39.83 -7.57 4.42
CA LYS A 651 -41.03 -7.00 5.06
C LYS A 651 -40.76 -5.63 5.67
N TYR A 652 -41.79 -4.81 5.80
CA TYR A 652 -41.72 -3.51 6.46
C TYR A 652 -41.80 -3.65 7.98
N GLU A 653 -40.77 -3.20 8.69
CA GLU A 653 -40.69 -3.19 10.17
C GLU A 653 -40.67 -1.75 10.69
N SER A 654 -41.66 -1.37 11.51
CA SER A 654 -41.90 0.02 11.95
C SER A 654 -41.24 0.42 13.29
N GLY A 655 -40.43 -0.45 13.91
CA GLY A 655 -39.79 -0.18 15.20
C GLY A 655 -38.78 0.97 15.13
N GLU A 656 -39.10 2.11 15.75
CA GLU A 656 -38.18 3.26 15.82
C GLU A 656 -37.06 3.02 16.84
N ARG A 657 -35.81 3.10 16.37
CA ARG A 657 -34.64 3.53 17.17
C ARG A 657 -34.22 4.94 16.68
N LYS A 658 -33.86 5.85 17.59
CA LYS A 658 -33.90 7.33 17.45
C LYS A 658 -32.58 7.97 16.97
N GLU A 659 -32.63 8.99 16.08
CA GLU A 659 -31.48 9.85 15.68
C GLU A 659 -31.89 11.21 15.01
N VAL A 660 -31.18 12.36 15.25
CA VAL A 660 -31.32 13.69 14.56
C VAL A 660 -30.20 14.76 14.81
N GLY A 661 -30.12 15.85 13.99
CA GLY A 661 -29.57 17.21 14.31
C GLY A 661 -29.99 18.37 13.35
N ILE A 662 -30.30 19.61 13.84
CA ILE A 662 -31.06 20.70 13.10
C ILE A 662 -30.69 22.22 13.38
N ILE A 663 -29.73 22.60 14.24
CA ILE A 663 -29.34 24.01 14.54
C ILE A 663 -27.85 24.25 14.24
N ASP A 664 -27.49 25.38 13.64
CA ASP A 664 -26.10 25.77 13.32
C ASP A 664 -25.55 26.87 14.24
N TYR A 665 -24.25 26.79 14.54
CA TYR A 665 -23.50 27.75 15.37
C TYR A 665 -22.28 28.25 14.60
N VAL A 666 -22.11 29.57 14.47
CA VAL A 666 -20.97 30.23 13.81
C VAL A 666 -20.31 31.19 14.79
N ILE A 667 -19.06 30.94 15.17
CA ILE A 667 -18.34 31.70 16.20
C ILE A 667 -17.19 32.44 15.53
N ASN A 668 -17.05 33.74 15.80
CA ASN A 668 -16.03 34.62 15.27
C ASN A 668 -15.95 34.58 13.73
N GLU A 669 -17.11 34.57 13.07
CA GLU A 669 -17.24 34.37 11.62
C GLU A 669 -16.57 33.08 11.07
N GLY A 670 -16.27 32.14 11.96
CA GLY A 670 -15.55 30.90 11.68
C GLY A 670 -14.03 30.97 11.93
N ASN A 671 -13.46 32.13 12.27
CA ASN A 671 -12.03 32.28 12.56
C ASN A 671 -11.69 31.74 13.97
N PRO A 672 -10.83 30.72 14.12
CA PRO A 672 -10.45 30.20 15.44
C PRO A 672 -9.50 31.12 16.22
N PHE A 673 -9.04 32.22 15.63
CA PHE A 673 -8.11 33.17 16.25
C PHE A 673 -8.79 34.49 16.58
N VAL A 674 -8.52 35.02 17.77
CA VAL A 674 -9.09 36.27 18.29
C VAL A 674 -7.99 37.20 18.80
N LYS A 675 -8.28 38.51 18.82
CA LYS A 675 -7.42 39.51 19.46
C LYS A 675 -8.08 40.02 20.74
N ASP A 676 -9.10 40.88 20.61
CA ASP A 676 -9.74 41.55 21.75
C ASP A 676 -11.26 41.26 21.86
N GLU A 677 -11.93 40.94 20.75
CA GLU A 677 -13.38 40.68 20.70
C GLU A 677 -13.76 39.69 19.59
N TYR A 678 -14.88 38.98 19.77
CA TYR A 678 -15.45 38.04 18.81
C TYR A 678 -16.99 38.06 18.85
N ASN A 679 -17.62 37.60 17.76
CA ASN A 679 -19.08 37.46 17.67
C ASN A 679 -19.52 35.99 17.75
N VAL A 680 -20.77 35.73 18.15
CA VAL A 680 -21.40 34.40 18.10
C VAL A 680 -22.74 34.51 17.41
N LEU A 681 -22.91 33.82 16.29
CA LEU A 681 -24.10 33.77 15.46
C LEU A 681 -24.74 32.38 15.52
N VAL A 682 -25.98 32.29 15.97
CA VAL A 682 -26.78 31.04 15.97
C VAL A 682 -27.85 31.13 14.89
N LYS A 683 -27.98 30.10 14.04
CA LYS A 683 -28.96 30.03 12.95
C LYS A 683 -29.88 28.81 13.11
N ASN A 684 -31.18 29.04 12.95
CA ASN A 684 -32.17 27.97 12.90
C ASN A 684 -32.51 27.61 11.44
N ASN A 685 -32.20 26.37 11.05
CA ASN A 685 -32.46 25.87 9.69
C ASN A 685 -33.88 25.32 9.49
N ARG A 686 -34.75 25.36 10.53
CA ARG A 686 -36.17 25.02 10.42
C ARG A 686 -37.00 26.22 10.03
N LYS A 687 -38.12 25.94 9.34
CA LYS A 687 -39.22 26.89 9.14
C LYS A 687 -40.16 26.92 10.37
N SER A 688 -39.61 27.16 11.56
CA SER A 688 -40.34 27.21 12.84
C SER A 688 -39.98 28.46 13.65
N SER A 689 -40.75 28.79 14.69
CA SER A 689 -40.48 29.94 15.56
C SER A 689 -39.10 29.84 16.21
N PHE A 690 -38.26 30.86 16.03
CA PHE A 690 -36.94 31.01 16.66
C PHE A 690 -37.05 32.03 17.79
N GLU A 691 -37.70 31.62 18.89
CA GLU A 691 -37.92 32.46 20.08
C GLU A 691 -37.32 31.77 21.30
N GLY A 692 -36.58 32.53 22.10
CA GLY A 692 -35.83 31.98 23.22
C GLY A 692 -34.75 32.91 23.76
N LYS A 693 -33.80 32.36 24.50
CA LYS A 693 -32.68 33.05 25.13
C LYS A 693 -31.37 32.40 24.72
N LEU A 694 -30.42 33.22 24.28
CA LEU A 694 -29.03 32.82 24.07
C LEU A 694 -28.17 33.37 25.22
N VAL A 695 -27.33 32.53 25.80
CA VAL A 695 -26.28 32.94 26.76
C VAL A 695 -24.94 32.49 26.23
N VAL A 696 -23.99 33.42 26.14
CA VAL A 696 -22.60 33.15 25.74
C VAL A 696 -21.66 33.66 26.84
N ASN A 697 -20.91 32.78 27.47
CA ASN A 697 -19.99 33.11 28.59
C ASN A 697 -20.62 34.04 29.64
N GLY A 698 -21.90 33.83 29.96
CA GLY A 698 -22.66 34.61 30.94
C GLY A 698 -23.31 35.89 30.41
N VAL A 699 -23.02 36.31 29.17
CA VAL A 699 -23.70 37.44 28.51
C VAL A 699 -24.96 36.93 27.83
N SER A 700 -26.13 37.47 28.19
CA SER A 700 -27.42 37.02 27.69
C SER A 700 -28.04 37.94 26.65
N LYS A 701 -28.66 37.37 25.62
CA LYS A 701 -29.47 38.08 24.61
C LYS A 701 -30.80 37.35 24.36
N GLN A 702 -31.90 38.11 24.34
CA GLN A 702 -33.22 37.58 23.98
C GLN A 702 -33.35 37.43 22.46
N ILE A 703 -34.09 36.41 22.02
CA ILE A 703 -34.33 36.07 20.61
C ILE A 703 -35.81 36.28 20.29
N ASP A 704 -36.10 37.20 19.37
CA ASP A 704 -37.46 37.55 18.94
C ASP A 704 -37.88 36.77 17.67
N VAL A 705 -39.18 36.50 17.55
CA VAL A 705 -39.82 35.60 16.55
C VAL A 705 -39.52 35.97 15.08
N GLU A 706 -39.20 37.23 14.77
CA GLU A 706 -39.08 37.74 13.39
C GLU A 706 -37.74 37.39 12.70
N SER A 707 -36.74 36.93 13.44
CA SER A 707 -35.42 36.55 12.88
C SER A 707 -35.21 35.05 12.93
N ASN A 708 -34.51 34.48 11.94
CA ASN A 708 -34.04 33.08 11.95
C ASN A 708 -32.60 32.94 12.48
N SER A 709 -32.01 34.03 12.96
CA SER A 709 -30.66 34.06 13.51
C SER A 709 -30.47 35.13 14.60
N VAL A 710 -29.52 34.91 15.51
CA VAL A 710 -29.17 35.86 16.58
C VAL A 710 -27.66 35.97 16.69
N MET A 711 -27.15 37.18 16.87
CA MET A 711 -25.72 37.48 17.02
C MET A 711 -25.44 38.18 18.36
N ILE A 712 -24.34 37.85 19.03
CA ILE A 712 -23.86 38.52 20.25
C ILE A 712 -22.35 38.76 20.18
N ASP A 713 -21.89 39.94 20.61
CA ASP A 713 -20.47 40.31 20.64
C ASP A 713 -19.90 40.17 22.05
N ILE A 714 -18.71 39.58 22.17
CA ILE A 714 -18.03 39.26 23.42
C ILE A 714 -16.60 39.81 23.40
N LYS A 715 -16.20 40.49 24.48
CA LYS A 715 -14.81 40.92 24.69
C LYS A 715 -14.04 39.86 25.47
N THR A 716 -12.80 39.56 25.06
CA THR A 716 -11.92 38.62 25.77
C THR A 716 -10.55 39.25 26.07
N LYS A 717 -9.90 38.75 27.12
CA LYS A 717 -8.50 39.06 27.48
C LYS A 717 -7.70 37.78 27.79
N SER A 718 -8.29 36.59 27.54
CA SER A 718 -7.66 35.30 27.83
C SER A 718 -6.68 34.96 26.71
N ASN A 719 -5.64 34.16 26.97
CA ASN A 719 -4.78 33.59 25.92
C ASN A 719 -5.46 32.43 25.15
N THR A 720 -6.46 31.80 25.78
CA THR A 720 -7.30 30.75 25.20
C THR A 720 -8.71 30.93 25.77
N GLU A 721 -9.69 31.23 24.92
CA GLU A 721 -11.07 31.52 25.32
C GLU A 721 -11.94 30.29 25.04
N LYS A 722 -12.57 29.74 26.09
CA LYS A 722 -13.59 28.71 25.96
C LYS A 722 -14.96 29.36 25.89
N VAL A 723 -15.57 29.32 24.71
CA VAL A 723 -16.89 29.89 24.41
C VAL A 723 -17.97 28.88 24.73
N LYS A 724 -18.64 29.06 25.86
CA LYS A 724 -19.80 28.27 26.28
C LYS A 724 -21.08 28.95 25.82
N ILE A 725 -21.90 28.21 25.09
CA ILE A 725 -23.15 28.66 24.51
C ILE A 725 -24.28 27.82 25.10
N ASP A 726 -25.19 28.48 25.83
CA ASP A 726 -26.44 27.90 26.30
C ASP A 726 -27.59 28.54 25.50
N LEU A 727 -28.29 27.72 24.71
CA LEU A 727 -29.43 28.13 23.90
C LEU A 727 -30.70 27.50 24.44
N GLU A 728 -31.62 28.32 24.93
CA GLU A 728 -32.94 27.91 25.39
C GLU A 728 -33.99 28.42 24.40
N LEU A 729 -34.58 27.53 23.61
CA LEU A 729 -35.72 27.81 22.74
C LEU A 729 -36.99 27.20 23.33
N LYS A 730 -38.16 27.60 22.81
CA LYS A 730 -39.45 27.02 23.23
C LYS A 730 -39.53 25.49 23.15
N ASP A 731 -38.82 24.86 22.21
CA ASP A 731 -38.90 23.42 21.97
C ASP A 731 -37.69 22.61 22.49
N ARG A 732 -36.61 23.28 22.96
CA ARG A 732 -35.35 22.62 23.34
C ARG A 732 -34.42 23.49 24.17
N ILE A 733 -33.45 22.83 24.79
CA ILE A 733 -32.25 23.45 25.35
C ILE A 733 -31.04 22.79 24.69
N GLU A 734 -30.09 23.58 24.18
CA GLU A 734 -28.83 23.10 23.62
C GLU A 734 -27.65 23.78 24.30
N ASN A 735 -26.64 23.00 24.69
CA ASN A 735 -25.38 23.49 25.25
C ASN A 735 -24.23 23.13 24.31
N LYS A 736 -23.40 24.10 23.95
CA LYS A 736 -22.24 23.93 23.06
C LYS A 736 -21.01 24.61 23.64
N GLU A 737 -19.84 24.06 23.33
CA GLU A 737 -18.55 24.64 23.72
C GLU A 737 -17.67 24.77 22.47
N PHE A 738 -16.98 25.90 22.35
CA PHE A 738 -16.00 26.21 21.29
C PHE A 738 -14.73 26.79 21.91
N ILE A 739 -13.60 26.71 21.20
CA ILE A 739 -12.33 27.29 21.64
C ILE A 739 -11.81 28.30 20.62
N LEU A 740 -11.39 29.46 21.12
CA LEU A 740 -10.65 30.48 20.37
C LEU A 740 -9.26 30.67 20.98
N TYR A 741 -8.26 30.88 20.12
CA TYR A 741 -6.88 31.15 20.52
C TYR A 741 -6.52 32.60 20.27
N SER A 742 -5.92 33.22 21.28
CA SER A 742 -5.53 34.61 21.18
C SER A 742 -4.19 34.75 20.51
N THR A 743 -4.11 35.70 19.58
CA THR A 743 -2.83 36.12 18.98
C THR A 743 -2.35 37.37 19.69
N ASN A 744 -1.04 37.49 19.88
CA ASN A 744 -0.44 38.72 20.42
C ASN A 744 0.15 39.58 19.29
N ASN A 745 0.62 40.78 19.63
CA ASN A 745 1.27 41.69 18.68
C ASN A 745 2.81 41.56 18.70
N ASN A 746 3.36 40.46 19.24
CA ASN A 746 4.81 40.26 19.24
C ASN A 746 5.26 39.71 17.89
N ASP A 747 6.48 40.02 17.48
CA ASP A 747 7.07 39.46 16.26
C ASP A 747 7.51 38.01 16.49
N ILE A 748 7.37 37.16 15.46
CA ILE A 748 7.95 35.82 15.42
C ILE A 748 9.46 35.96 15.21
N LYS A 749 10.26 35.31 16.06
CA LYS A 749 11.72 35.34 15.96
C LYS A 749 12.21 34.22 15.06
N THR A 750 13.16 34.52 14.19
CA THR A 750 13.83 33.55 13.32
C THR A 750 15.34 33.58 13.57
N ASP A 751 15.98 32.42 13.54
CA ASP A 751 17.42 32.30 13.78
C ASP A 751 18.04 31.18 12.92
N LYS A 752 19.31 31.36 12.54
CA LYS A 752 20.10 30.34 11.84
C LYS A 752 21.41 30.11 12.57
N GLU A 753 21.67 28.87 12.94
CA GLU A 753 22.92 28.45 13.58
C GLU A 753 23.52 27.22 12.88
N ILE A 754 24.82 27.00 13.02
CA ILE A 754 25.48 25.78 12.53
C ILE A 754 25.80 24.90 13.73
N VAL A 755 25.29 23.67 13.73
CA VAL A 755 25.52 22.65 14.76
C VAL A 755 25.85 21.33 14.06
N ASP A 756 26.94 20.67 14.46
CA ASP A 756 27.42 19.42 13.86
C ASP A 756 27.50 19.45 12.32
N GLU A 757 28.07 20.55 11.80
CA GLU A 757 28.23 20.83 10.36
C GLU A 757 26.92 21.00 9.57
N LYS A 758 25.78 21.17 10.25
CA LYS A 758 24.46 21.35 9.65
C LYS A 758 23.86 22.69 9.99
N THR A 759 23.19 23.32 9.03
CA THR A 759 22.45 24.56 9.25
C THR A 759 21.12 24.25 9.91
N ILE A 760 20.91 24.78 11.11
CA ILE A 760 19.65 24.71 11.84
C ILE A 760 18.87 26.00 11.62
N TYR A 761 17.62 25.87 11.20
CA TYR A 761 16.65 26.93 11.07
C TYR A 761 15.71 26.88 12.26
N THR A 762 15.64 27.95 13.05
CA THR A 762 14.79 28.06 14.24
C THR A 762 13.72 29.13 14.05
N VAL A 763 12.49 28.84 14.44
CA VAL A 763 11.39 29.82 14.52
C VAL A 763 10.74 29.75 15.90
N ASP A 764 10.50 30.90 16.54
CA ASP A 764 9.93 31.02 17.88
C ASP A 764 8.78 32.05 17.89
N ASN A 765 7.56 31.61 18.21
CA ASN A 765 6.39 32.50 18.28
C ASN A 765 6.13 33.08 19.70
N GLY A 766 7.07 32.87 20.62
CA GLY A 766 7.01 33.24 22.04
C GLY A 766 6.43 32.15 22.95
N VAL A 767 5.89 31.07 22.39
CA VAL A 767 5.27 29.96 23.14
C VAL A 767 5.72 28.59 22.62
N ILE A 768 5.85 28.45 21.31
CA ILE A 768 6.32 27.29 20.58
C ILE A 768 7.59 27.68 19.82
N LYS A 769 8.61 26.84 19.91
CA LYS A 769 9.83 26.94 19.11
C LYS A 769 10.01 25.69 18.26
N ILE A 770 10.30 25.86 16.98
CA ILE A 770 10.42 24.76 16.01
C ILE A 770 11.78 24.80 15.31
N LYS A 771 12.34 23.63 14.96
CA LYS A 771 13.62 23.55 14.22
C LYS A 771 13.61 22.56 13.06
N SER A 772 14.35 22.91 12.00
CA SER A 772 14.58 22.09 10.81
C SER A 772 16.02 22.22 10.31
N SER A 773 16.53 21.21 9.60
CA SER A 773 17.84 21.25 8.96
C SER A 773 17.82 20.43 7.65
N PRO A 774 17.98 21.08 6.48
CA PRO A 774 17.94 20.39 5.20
C PRO A 774 19.12 19.42 4.99
N GLU A 775 20.25 19.64 5.66
CA GLU A 775 21.40 18.73 5.64
C GLU A 775 21.19 17.48 6.51
N PHE A 776 20.17 17.46 7.36
CA PHE A 776 19.75 16.28 8.12
C PHE A 776 18.70 15.45 7.35
N SER A 777 17.56 16.05 7.01
CA SER A 777 16.45 15.42 6.28
C SER A 777 15.35 16.43 5.90
N ASP A 778 14.24 15.97 5.31
CA ASP A 778 13.06 16.77 4.92
C ASP A 778 12.14 17.14 6.10
N THR A 779 12.50 16.71 7.31
CA THR A 779 11.63 16.74 8.49
C THR A 779 11.80 17.98 9.36
N LEU A 780 10.71 18.40 10.01
CA LEU A 780 10.78 19.23 11.22
C LEU A 780 11.18 18.31 12.39
N PHE A 781 12.39 18.46 12.91
CA PHE A 781 12.94 17.52 13.89
C PHE A 781 12.69 17.91 15.35
N SER A 782 12.23 19.15 15.63
CA SER A 782 12.02 19.66 17.00
C SER A 782 10.79 20.56 17.11
N ILE A 783 10.00 20.35 18.17
CA ILE A 783 8.95 21.25 18.68
C ILE A 783 9.13 21.36 20.20
N GLU A 784 9.58 22.52 20.65
CA GLU A 784 9.68 22.86 22.07
C GLU A 784 8.43 23.66 22.49
N TYR A 785 7.74 23.18 23.53
CA TYR A 785 6.62 23.89 24.16
C TYR A 785 6.66 23.65 25.67
N ASP A 786 6.52 24.73 26.46
CA ASP A 786 6.64 24.74 27.92
C ASP A 786 7.98 24.17 28.43
N GLY A 787 9.05 24.39 27.68
CA GLY A 787 10.40 23.91 27.98
C GLY A 787 10.66 22.42 27.71
N GLU A 788 9.68 21.71 27.16
CA GLU A 788 9.77 20.28 26.85
C GLU A 788 9.81 20.05 25.33
N GLU A 789 10.59 19.06 24.89
CA GLU A 789 10.64 18.60 23.50
C GLU A 789 9.52 17.57 23.25
N TRP A 790 8.75 17.79 22.18
CA TRP A 790 7.59 16.99 21.83
C TRP A 790 7.77 16.08 20.62
N LEU A 791 8.85 16.27 19.85
CA LEU A 791 9.19 15.40 18.75
C LEU A 791 10.30 14.43 19.12
N ASP A 792 10.23 13.25 18.52
CA ASP A 792 11.26 12.23 18.59
C ASP A 792 12.00 12.21 17.25
N SER A 793 13.32 12.39 17.29
CA SER A 793 14.18 12.45 16.11
C SER A 793 15.59 11.95 16.45
N THR A 794 16.29 11.44 15.44
CA THR A 794 17.70 11.03 15.51
C THR A 794 18.67 12.15 15.14
N PHE A 795 18.18 13.38 14.95
CA PHE A 795 19.04 14.54 14.73
C PHE A 795 20.19 14.55 15.77
N PRO A 796 21.46 14.76 15.35
CA PRO A 796 21.89 15.28 14.05
C PRO A 796 22.20 14.23 12.97
N THR A 797 22.09 12.92 13.25
CA THR A 797 22.53 11.86 12.31
C THR A 797 21.47 10.76 12.18
N PRO A 798 20.94 10.52 10.96
CA PRO A 798 19.98 9.44 10.73
C PRO A 798 20.52 8.10 11.24
N SER A 799 19.75 7.39 12.04
CA SER A 799 20.17 6.12 12.65
C SER A 799 19.00 5.15 12.79
N GLN A 800 19.27 3.91 13.15
CA GLN A 800 18.23 2.89 13.26
C GLN A 800 17.26 3.19 14.40
N LYS A 801 15.97 2.95 14.17
CA LYS A 801 14.95 2.89 15.21
C LYS A 801 13.92 1.80 14.91
N VAL A 802 13.71 0.89 15.87
CA VAL A 802 12.79 -0.26 15.76
C VAL A 802 12.94 -1.00 14.41
N TRP A 803 11.97 -0.83 13.49
CA TRP A 803 11.92 -1.49 12.18
C TRP A 803 12.64 -0.73 11.06
N TRP A 804 13.01 0.54 11.28
CA TRP A 804 13.55 1.43 10.26
C TRP A 804 15.06 1.63 10.40
N ASN A 805 15.76 1.59 9.27
CA ASN A 805 17.16 1.94 9.19
C ASN A 805 17.51 2.56 7.82
N PRO A 806 17.88 3.86 7.74
CA PRO A 806 17.86 4.82 8.83
C PRO A 806 16.41 5.23 9.20
N TRP A 807 16.25 5.94 10.31
CA TRP A 807 15.05 6.64 10.74
C TRP A 807 15.40 8.07 11.10
N VAL A 808 14.62 9.05 10.64
CA VAL A 808 14.89 10.49 10.88
C VAL A 808 13.95 11.12 11.92
N GLY A 809 12.77 10.53 12.11
CA GLY A 809 11.74 11.01 13.04
C GLY A 809 11.12 12.34 12.64
N GLY A 810 10.64 13.10 13.63
CA GLY A 810 10.04 14.41 13.44
C GLY A 810 8.72 14.39 12.65
N ILE A 811 8.37 15.53 12.05
CA ILE A 811 7.19 15.68 11.18
C ILE A 811 7.62 15.79 9.72
N ASN A 812 7.10 14.92 8.85
CA ASN A 812 7.32 14.96 7.40
C ASN A 812 6.08 14.47 6.64
N LEU A 813 5.98 14.79 5.34
CA LEU A 813 4.97 14.21 4.45
C LEU A 813 5.64 13.69 3.19
N ARG A 814 5.33 12.43 2.83
CA ARG A 814 5.98 11.72 1.72
C ARG A 814 4.98 10.87 0.94
N PRO A 815 5.28 10.51 -0.33
CA PRO A 815 4.52 9.50 -1.04
C PRO A 815 4.51 8.17 -0.27
N TYR A 816 3.38 7.48 -0.25
CA TYR A 816 3.26 6.20 0.45
C TYR A 816 4.34 5.21 -0.01
N ARG A 817 4.94 4.49 0.95
CA ARG A 817 6.07 3.53 0.80
C ARG A 817 7.44 4.13 0.47
N MET A 818 7.58 5.45 0.34
CA MET A 818 8.91 6.05 0.20
C MET A 818 9.64 6.02 1.56
N GLN A 819 10.76 5.31 1.62
CA GLN A 819 11.56 5.13 2.85
C GLN A 819 12.54 6.29 3.09
N ASP A 820 13.03 6.43 4.33
CA ASP A 820 14.00 7.46 4.74
C ASP A 820 15.27 7.44 3.90
N ASN A 821 15.81 6.26 3.58
CA ASN A 821 17.01 6.11 2.76
C ASN A 821 16.87 6.72 1.36
N ALA A 822 15.68 6.67 0.75
CA ALA A 822 15.44 7.23 -0.58
C ALA A 822 15.39 8.75 -0.51
N ILE A 823 14.72 9.31 0.49
CA ILE A 823 14.60 10.77 0.69
C ILE A 823 15.96 11.42 0.97
N LEU A 824 16.82 10.75 1.75
CA LEU A 824 18.16 11.25 2.05
C LEU A 824 19.08 11.36 0.82
N LEU A 825 18.69 10.78 -0.31
CA LEU A 825 19.39 10.96 -1.58
C LEU A 825 18.90 12.19 -2.36
N GLU A 826 17.70 12.70 -2.08
CA GLU A 826 17.09 13.80 -2.83
C GLU A 826 17.63 15.17 -2.43
N GLU A 827 17.34 16.19 -3.24
CA GLU A 827 17.70 17.57 -2.91
C GLU A 827 16.69 18.17 -1.93
N ILE A 828 17.19 18.71 -0.81
CA ILE A 828 16.39 19.24 0.28
C ILE A 828 16.84 20.68 0.58
N SER A 829 15.87 21.58 0.77
CA SER A 829 16.12 22.97 1.17
C SER A 829 15.15 23.44 2.24
N CYS A 830 15.55 24.45 3.01
CA CYS A 830 14.72 25.06 4.05
C CYS A 830 14.80 26.59 3.97
N GLU A 831 13.66 27.26 4.13
CA GLU A 831 13.56 28.72 4.21
C GLU A 831 12.50 29.19 5.21
N PHE A 832 12.65 30.44 5.68
CA PHE A 832 11.61 31.12 6.45
C PHE A 832 10.54 31.65 5.51
N VAL A 833 9.27 31.49 5.88
CA VAL A 833 8.15 31.90 5.04
C VAL A 833 7.08 32.61 5.84
N GLU A 834 6.33 33.47 5.16
CA GLU A 834 5.09 34.07 5.65
C GLU A 834 3.96 33.79 4.67
N VAL A 835 2.80 33.38 5.17
CA VAL A 835 1.62 33.03 4.38
C VAL A 835 0.38 33.64 5.01
N LYS A 836 -0.49 34.25 4.20
CA LYS A 836 -1.77 34.78 4.69
C LYS A 836 -2.86 33.72 4.62
N ASP A 837 -3.81 33.75 5.54
CA ASP A 837 -5.03 32.95 5.41
C ASP A 837 -6.22 33.75 4.88
N ASN A 838 -7.36 33.07 4.72
CA ASN A 838 -8.63 33.65 4.29
C ASN A 838 -9.19 34.70 5.27
N PHE A 839 -8.71 34.75 6.52
CA PHE A 839 -9.05 35.75 7.53
C PHE A 839 -7.99 36.85 7.67
N ASP A 840 -7.02 36.90 6.75
CA ASP A 840 -5.90 37.84 6.73
C ASP A 840 -4.95 37.74 7.94
N ASN A 841 -4.96 36.62 8.66
CA ASN A 841 -3.90 36.32 9.63
C ASN A 841 -2.60 36.05 8.87
N ILE A 842 -1.47 36.56 9.39
CA ILE A 842 -0.13 36.35 8.81
C ILE A 842 0.55 35.24 9.61
N TRP A 843 0.69 34.08 8.98
CA TRP A 843 1.37 32.92 9.51
C TRP A 843 2.84 32.94 9.14
N SER A 844 3.75 32.85 10.10
CA SER A 844 5.20 32.79 9.84
C SER A 844 5.80 31.48 10.33
N GLY A 845 6.81 30.97 9.64
CA GLY A 845 7.33 29.63 9.95
C GLY A 845 8.40 29.14 9.00
N LEU A 846 8.47 27.81 8.83
CA LEU A 846 9.44 27.12 7.98
C LEU A 846 8.75 26.48 6.78
N LYS A 847 9.45 26.50 5.64
CA LYS A 847 9.13 25.68 4.46
C LYS A 847 10.31 24.77 4.15
N ASN A 848 10.11 23.46 4.30
CA ASN A 848 11.04 22.44 3.82
C ASN A 848 10.61 22.00 2.44
N THR A 849 11.51 22.03 1.46
CA THR A 849 11.24 21.56 0.10
C THR A 849 12.09 20.33 -0.17
N VAL A 850 11.46 19.26 -0.65
CA VAL A 850 12.15 18.10 -1.24
C VAL A 850 11.81 17.99 -2.72
N ASP A 851 12.85 17.90 -3.55
CA ASP A 851 12.73 17.71 -5.00
C ASP A 851 13.10 16.27 -5.35
N ILE A 852 12.09 15.44 -5.66
CA ILE A 852 12.29 14.00 -5.88
C ILE A 852 12.72 13.77 -7.32
N GLN A 853 13.99 13.41 -7.51
CA GLN A 853 14.60 13.20 -8.83
C GLN A 853 15.23 11.81 -8.98
N LYS A 854 15.69 11.20 -7.89
CA LYS A 854 16.41 9.91 -7.90
C LYS A 854 15.49 8.71 -7.70
N ASP A 855 14.36 8.87 -7.00
CA ASP A 855 13.35 7.82 -6.88
C ASP A 855 12.50 7.70 -8.16
N GLU A 856 12.71 6.64 -8.93
CA GLU A 856 12.05 6.40 -10.23
C GLU A 856 10.50 6.39 -10.18
N ASN A 857 9.91 6.00 -9.04
CA ASN A 857 8.45 5.91 -8.88
C ASN A 857 7.79 7.28 -8.60
N ASN A 858 8.57 8.23 -8.08
CA ASN A 858 8.09 9.54 -7.64
C ASN A 858 8.83 10.70 -8.32
N LYS A 859 9.74 10.41 -9.25
CA LYS A 859 10.52 11.39 -10.00
C LYS A 859 9.64 12.50 -10.61
N GLY A 860 10.03 13.75 -10.39
CA GLY A 860 9.30 14.94 -10.83
C GLY A 860 8.25 15.44 -9.83
N ILE A 861 8.03 14.75 -8.72
CA ILE A 861 7.21 15.28 -7.61
C ILE A 861 8.10 16.14 -6.70
N LYS A 862 7.65 17.37 -6.46
CA LYS A 862 8.23 18.27 -5.46
C LYS A 862 7.23 18.49 -4.33
N ILE A 863 7.71 18.42 -3.10
CA ILE A 863 6.88 18.56 -1.90
C ILE A 863 7.41 19.74 -1.10
N GLU A 864 6.56 20.74 -0.91
CA GLU A 864 6.82 21.87 -0.01
C GLU A 864 6.04 21.64 1.29
N ASN A 865 6.73 21.28 2.36
CA ASN A 865 6.19 21.10 3.70
C ASN A 865 6.25 22.42 4.49
N TYR A 866 5.09 22.92 4.89
CA TYR A 866 4.94 24.16 5.65
C TYR A 866 4.70 23.84 7.13
N TYR A 867 5.39 24.58 8.00
CA TYR A 867 5.25 24.53 9.46
C TYR A 867 5.08 25.96 9.97
N LEU A 868 3.84 26.36 10.24
CA LEU A 868 3.42 27.74 10.34
C LEU A 868 2.81 28.04 11.71
N MET A 869 3.16 29.19 12.28
CA MET A 869 2.67 29.63 13.60
C MET A 869 2.12 31.05 13.52
N LEU A 870 1.20 31.38 14.42
CA LEU A 870 0.79 32.76 14.71
C LEU A 870 1.45 33.24 16.00
N PRO A 871 1.71 34.55 16.15
CA PRO A 871 2.30 35.11 17.38
C PRO A 871 1.53 34.76 18.64
N GLY A 872 2.20 34.14 19.62
CA GLY A 872 1.64 33.77 20.92
C GLY A 872 0.60 32.64 20.91
N ALA A 873 0.20 32.12 19.74
CA ALA A 873 -0.78 31.05 19.66
C ALA A 873 -0.15 29.70 20.02
N LYS A 874 -0.91 28.86 20.74
CA LYS A 874 -0.52 27.49 21.11
C LYS A 874 -0.81 26.47 20.00
N VAL A 875 -0.67 26.90 18.75
CA VAL A 875 -1.06 26.13 17.57
C VAL A 875 0.05 26.20 16.52
N LEU A 876 0.47 25.04 16.06
CA LEU A 876 1.28 24.85 14.86
C LEU A 876 0.38 24.30 13.75
N LEU A 877 0.32 24.99 12.61
CA LEU A 877 -0.33 24.52 11.39
C LEU A 877 0.73 23.85 10.51
N THR A 878 0.53 22.59 10.15
CA THR A 878 1.32 21.93 9.12
C THR A 878 0.47 21.53 7.91
N THR A 879 0.99 21.82 6.72
CA THR A 879 0.36 21.49 5.45
C THR A 879 1.44 21.28 4.39
N SER A 880 1.10 20.63 3.29
CA SER A 880 2.06 20.39 2.21
C SER A 880 1.48 20.78 0.87
N LYS A 881 2.27 21.47 0.04
CA LYS A 881 1.97 21.68 -1.37
C LYS A 881 2.69 20.64 -2.20
N ILE A 882 1.93 19.84 -2.93
CA ILE A 882 2.48 18.88 -3.88
C ILE A 882 2.53 19.56 -5.24
N ILE A 883 3.72 19.78 -5.77
CA ILE A 883 3.97 20.28 -7.12
C ILE A 883 4.33 19.07 -7.96
N GLN A 884 3.48 18.76 -8.93
CA GLN A 884 3.55 17.51 -9.67
C GLN A 884 4.03 17.75 -11.10
N ASN A 885 5.27 17.38 -11.39
CA ASN A 885 5.88 17.48 -12.72
C ASN A 885 6.41 16.12 -13.18
N SER A 886 5.80 15.00 -12.77
CA SER A 886 6.25 13.66 -13.16
C SER A 886 5.93 13.29 -14.61
N GLY A 887 5.31 14.18 -15.39
CA GLY A 887 4.85 13.89 -16.75
C GLY A 887 3.69 12.89 -16.83
N ALA A 888 3.02 12.60 -15.71
CA ALA A 888 1.90 11.66 -15.63
C ALA A 888 0.79 12.21 -14.72
N TYR A 889 -0.46 11.84 -15.01
CA TYR A 889 -1.58 12.14 -14.15
C TYR A 889 -1.48 11.34 -12.84
N LEU A 890 -1.47 12.03 -11.69
CA LEU A 890 -1.59 11.35 -10.40
C LEU A 890 -3.06 11.06 -10.15
N GLU A 891 -3.44 9.79 -10.16
CA GLU A 891 -4.77 9.34 -9.78
C GLU A 891 -4.76 8.84 -8.34
N LYS A 892 -5.43 9.57 -7.43
CA LYS A 892 -5.64 9.19 -6.03
C LYS A 892 -4.34 8.74 -5.32
N LYS A 893 -3.20 9.37 -5.64
CA LYS A 893 -1.91 9.04 -5.05
C LYS A 893 -1.92 9.33 -3.56
N VAL A 894 -1.46 8.36 -2.77
CA VAL A 894 -1.46 8.42 -1.30
C VAL A 894 -0.18 9.11 -0.82
N PHE A 895 -0.34 10.11 0.04
CA PHE A 895 0.72 10.78 0.76
C PHE A 895 0.48 10.65 2.26
N ILE A 896 1.49 10.21 3.00
CA ILE A 896 1.40 10.00 4.46
C ILE A 896 2.19 11.10 5.15
N ARG A 897 1.54 11.82 6.08
CA ARG A 897 2.24 12.64 7.06
C ARG A 897 2.60 11.76 8.25
N ASN A 898 3.88 11.69 8.58
CA ASN A 898 4.39 10.98 9.75
C ASN A 898 4.81 11.99 10.83
N MET A 899 4.55 11.67 12.09
CA MET A 899 4.92 12.46 13.27
C MET A 899 5.53 11.54 14.33
N GLY A 900 6.86 11.51 14.45
CA GLY A 900 7.55 10.84 15.56
C GLY A 900 7.44 11.68 16.83
N LEU A 901 6.80 11.16 17.87
CA LEU A 901 6.43 11.94 19.06
C LEU A 901 7.20 11.53 20.31
N ASN A 902 7.72 12.52 21.03
CA ASN A 902 8.18 12.40 22.41
C ASN A 902 7.05 12.86 23.34
N ILE A 903 6.02 12.02 23.51
CA ILE A 903 4.83 12.34 24.34
C ILE A 903 5.22 12.48 25.82
N ASP A 904 6.14 11.62 26.28
CA ASP A 904 6.70 11.64 27.62
C ASP A 904 8.16 11.15 27.59
N ASN A 905 8.98 11.67 28.50
CA ASN A 905 10.39 11.30 28.64
C ASN A 905 10.55 9.82 29.03
N GLU A 906 9.58 9.26 29.77
CA GLU A 906 9.47 7.83 30.00
C GLU A 906 8.30 7.28 29.18
N MET A 907 8.66 6.60 28.09
CA MET A 907 7.71 6.31 27.03
C MET A 907 6.51 5.46 27.45
N ALA A 908 6.67 4.57 28.44
CA ALA A 908 5.61 3.75 29.06
C ALA A 908 4.47 4.57 29.70
N LYS A 909 4.70 5.87 29.97
CA LYS A 909 3.71 6.78 30.54
C LYS A 909 2.88 7.52 29.48
N SER A 910 3.30 7.40 28.22
CA SER A 910 2.61 7.98 27.07
C SER A 910 1.25 7.33 26.88
N LYS A 911 0.28 8.11 26.39
CA LYS A 911 -1.07 7.63 26.10
C LYS A 911 -1.60 8.28 24.83
N TYR A 912 -2.27 7.49 24.01
CA TYR A 912 -3.21 7.98 23.02
C TYR A 912 -4.58 8.10 23.66
N VAL A 913 -5.25 9.23 23.44
CA VAL A 913 -6.54 9.55 24.04
C VAL A 913 -7.54 9.91 22.95
N ILE A 914 -8.69 9.25 22.99
CA ILE A 914 -9.84 9.53 22.14
C ILE A 914 -11.08 9.79 23.00
N ARG A 915 -12.10 10.43 22.41
CA ARG A 915 -13.36 10.68 23.10
C ARG A 915 -14.52 10.09 22.30
N ARG A 916 -15.28 9.17 22.92
CA ARG A 916 -16.44 8.50 22.30
C ARG A 916 -17.65 8.53 23.21
N ASP A 917 -18.79 8.94 22.67
CA ASP A 917 -20.06 9.06 23.40
C ASP A 917 -19.93 9.77 24.78
N ASN A 918 -19.09 10.81 24.84
CA ASN A 918 -18.67 11.57 26.04
C ASN A 918 -17.73 10.89 27.03
N GLU A 919 -17.28 9.66 26.79
CA GLU A 919 -16.25 8.97 27.56
C GLU A 919 -14.85 9.21 26.97
N LEU A 920 -13.85 9.30 27.85
CA LEU A 920 -12.44 9.37 27.47
C LEU A 920 -11.82 7.98 27.54
N ILE A 921 -11.35 7.48 26.40
CA ILE A 921 -10.63 6.21 26.31
C ILE A 921 -9.14 6.53 26.18
N LYS A 922 -8.32 5.88 27.01
CA LYS A 922 -6.87 6.08 27.05
C LYS A 922 -6.16 4.76 26.77
N TYR A 923 -5.38 4.71 25.71
CA TYR A 923 -4.53 3.57 25.39
C TYR A 923 -3.13 3.85 25.91
N LYS A 924 -2.57 2.93 26.69
CA LYS A 924 -1.20 3.05 27.20
C LYS A 924 -0.22 2.75 26.08
N CYS A 925 0.77 3.61 25.91
CA CYS A 925 1.75 3.53 24.85
C CYS A 925 3.13 3.12 25.40
N GLY A 926 3.99 2.61 24.52
CA GLY A 926 5.42 2.41 24.78
C GLY A 926 5.86 1.10 25.43
N ASP A 927 4.93 0.31 25.98
CA ASP A 927 5.24 -1.02 26.53
C ASP A 927 4.90 -2.15 25.54
N ILE A 928 3.68 -2.12 25.01
CA ILE A 928 3.13 -3.10 24.06
C ILE A 928 2.76 -2.41 22.74
N ASN A 929 2.54 -3.20 21.70
CA ASN A 929 2.04 -2.69 20.43
C ASN A 929 0.59 -2.15 20.60
N VAL A 930 0.37 -0.89 20.23
CA VAL A 930 -0.94 -0.23 20.27
C VAL A 930 -1.18 0.52 18.97
N SER A 931 -2.29 0.21 18.31
CA SER A 931 -2.78 0.93 17.14
C SER A 931 -4.14 1.58 17.46
N VAL A 932 -4.20 2.91 17.33
CA VAL A 932 -5.41 3.72 17.51
C VAL A 932 -5.73 4.39 16.19
N LYS A 933 -6.99 4.38 15.79
CA LYS A 933 -7.46 5.03 14.57
C LYS A 933 -8.66 5.89 14.89
N GLU A 934 -8.58 7.18 14.60
CA GLU A 934 -9.63 8.15 14.93
C GLU A 934 -9.85 9.14 13.78
N LYS A 935 -11.11 9.54 13.51
CA LYS A 935 -11.44 10.39 12.37
C LYS A 935 -11.21 11.87 12.69
N GLY A 936 -10.15 12.43 12.13
CA GLY A 936 -9.85 13.86 12.16
C GLY A 936 -9.24 14.40 13.45
N MET A 937 -9.23 13.65 14.57
CA MET A 937 -8.61 14.15 15.82
C MET A 937 -8.03 13.03 16.68
N LEU A 938 -6.78 13.18 17.13
CA LEU A 938 -6.15 12.29 18.12
C LEU A 938 -5.45 13.14 19.19
N MET A 939 -5.58 12.78 20.47
CA MET A 939 -4.88 13.45 21.56
C MET A 939 -3.77 12.57 22.12
N CYS A 940 -2.65 13.20 22.52
CA CYS A 940 -1.49 12.57 23.12
C CYS A 940 -1.25 13.15 24.52
N GLU A 941 -1.09 12.28 25.52
CA GLU A 941 -0.96 12.63 26.93
C GLU A 941 0.18 11.85 27.61
N GLY A 942 1.01 12.54 28.41
CA GLY A 942 2.02 11.96 29.29
C GLY A 942 1.76 12.32 30.76
N GLU A 943 2.83 12.42 31.56
CA GLU A 943 2.83 13.08 32.89
C GLU A 943 3.00 14.60 32.80
N ARG A 944 3.34 15.10 31.61
CA ARG A 944 3.38 16.54 31.30
C ARG A 944 2.02 17.19 31.53
N LYS A 945 2.02 18.46 31.94
CA LYS A 945 0.81 19.23 32.23
C LYS A 945 -0.09 19.38 31.00
N SER A 946 0.51 19.79 29.88
CA SER A 946 -0.20 19.98 28.62
C SER A 946 -0.32 18.67 27.83
N LYS A 947 -1.29 18.66 26.92
CA LYS A 947 -1.58 17.59 25.97
C LYS A 947 -1.34 18.13 24.57
N MET A 948 -0.91 17.25 23.67
CA MET A 948 -0.82 17.54 22.24
C MET A 948 -2.08 16.99 21.55
N ILE A 949 -2.85 17.85 20.91
CA ILE A 949 -4.00 17.47 20.09
C ILE A 949 -3.63 17.64 18.62
N ILE A 950 -3.77 16.57 17.84
CA ILE A 950 -3.54 16.56 16.40
C ILE A 950 -4.91 16.54 15.73
N TYR A 951 -5.22 17.61 14.99
CA TYR A 951 -6.51 17.80 14.32
C TYR A 951 -6.33 17.98 12.81
N ASN A 952 -6.87 17.05 12.02
CA ASN A 952 -6.86 17.11 10.56
C ASN A 952 -8.13 17.79 10.03
N SER A 953 -7.97 18.91 9.33
CA SER A 953 -9.09 19.70 8.82
C SER A 953 -9.83 19.06 7.64
N GLY A 954 -9.22 18.08 6.98
CA GLY A 954 -9.83 17.30 5.90
C GLY A 954 -10.71 16.17 6.38
N ASP A 955 -10.85 15.99 7.70
CA ASP A 955 -11.50 14.82 8.32
C ASP A 955 -10.86 13.48 7.91
N ASN A 956 -9.58 13.49 7.49
CA ASN A 956 -8.85 12.28 7.23
C ASN A 956 -8.63 11.50 8.54
N TYR A 957 -8.44 10.19 8.42
CA TYR A 957 -8.06 9.37 9.57
C TYR A 957 -6.68 9.76 10.08
N VAL A 958 -6.60 9.88 11.40
CA VAL A 958 -5.38 10.04 12.17
C VAL A 958 -5.14 8.71 12.90
N TYR A 959 -3.96 8.13 12.69
CA TYR A 959 -3.57 6.86 13.27
C TYR A 959 -2.47 7.10 14.30
N GLY A 960 -2.62 6.56 15.50
CA GLY A 960 -1.58 6.50 16.51
C GLY A 960 -1.04 5.08 16.60
N GLU A 961 0.23 4.89 16.27
CA GLU A 961 0.94 3.62 16.41
C GLU A 961 1.96 3.77 17.54
N SER A 962 2.01 2.81 18.45
CA SER A 962 2.98 2.79 19.54
C SER A 962 3.55 1.40 19.71
N GLU A 963 4.85 1.34 19.95
CA GLU A 963 5.59 0.11 20.25
C GLU A 963 6.67 0.42 21.28
N THR A 964 7.48 -0.57 21.68
CA THR A 964 8.62 -0.34 22.56
C THR A 964 9.64 0.62 21.90
N ASN A 965 9.82 1.79 22.52
CA ASN A 965 10.66 2.91 22.07
C ASN A 965 10.23 3.65 20.79
N LEU A 966 8.95 3.58 20.39
CA LEU A 966 8.36 4.45 19.38
C LEU A 966 6.93 4.91 19.74
N ASN A 967 6.65 6.21 19.55
CA ASN A 967 5.30 6.72 19.34
C ASN A 967 5.24 7.44 17.99
N LEU A 968 4.31 7.03 17.13
CA LEU A 968 4.13 7.56 15.79
C LEU A 968 2.66 7.96 15.61
N VAL A 969 2.42 9.17 15.13
CA VAL A 969 1.09 9.56 14.64
C VAL A 969 1.17 9.82 13.14
N CYS A 970 0.21 9.33 12.36
CA CYS A 970 0.17 9.57 10.92
C CYS A 970 -1.21 9.99 10.40
N SER A 971 -1.21 10.79 9.35
CA SER A 971 -2.41 11.19 8.59
C SER A 971 -2.24 10.85 7.11
N SER A 972 -3.28 10.27 6.49
CA SER A 972 -3.24 9.84 5.09
C SER A 972 -4.00 10.82 4.19
N ASN A 973 -3.38 11.20 3.06
CA ASN A 973 -3.92 12.18 2.11
C ASN A 973 -3.94 11.58 0.70
N ASN A 974 -5.13 11.44 0.11
CA ASN A 974 -5.31 10.90 -1.24
C ASN A 974 -5.55 12.04 -2.22
N LEU A 975 -4.66 12.23 -3.19
CA LEU A 975 -4.72 13.36 -4.11
C LEU A 975 -4.72 12.90 -5.57
N SER A 976 -5.66 13.43 -6.36
CA SER A 976 -5.57 13.42 -7.81
C SER A 976 -5.09 14.78 -8.33
N ILE A 977 -4.04 14.79 -9.14
CA ILE A 977 -3.31 15.99 -9.57
C ILE A 977 -2.85 15.80 -11.04
N PRO A 978 -3.29 16.64 -11.99
CA PRO A 978 -2.72 16.68 -13.34
C PRO A 978 -1.21 16.97 -13.34
N SER A 979 -0.49 16.53 -14.38
CA SER A 979 0.90 16.98 -14.59
C SER A 979 0.98 18.50 -14.69
N ASP A 980 2.10 19.05 -14.23
CA ASP A 980 2.44 20.48 -14.26
C ASP A 980 1.46 21.36 -13.46
N SER A 981 0.84 20.75 -12.44
CA SER A 981 -0.08 21.42 -11.54
C SER A 981 0.31 21.20 -10.07
N SER A 982 -0.39 21.86 -9.16
CA SER A 982 -0.12 21.69 -7.73
C SER A 982 -1.39 21.66 -6.89
N LYS A 983 -1.31 20.98 -5.76
CA LYS A 983 -2.43 20.87 -4.80
C LYS A 983 -1.92 20.86 -3.37
N PHE A 984 -2.63 21.55 -2.48
CA PHE A 984 -2.38 21.47 -1.05
C PHE A 984 -3.06 20.26 -0.43
N THR A 985 -2.39 19.64 0.53
CA THR A 985 -3.03 18.72 1.47
C THR A 985 -3.96 19.49 2.41
N PRO A 986 -4.96 18.84 3.02
CA PRO A 986 -5.60 19.36 4.22
C PRO A 986 -4.58 19.76 5.29
N HIS A 987 -4.99 20.66 6.18
CA HIS A 987 -4.15 21.15 7.27
C HIS A 987 -4.21 20.20 8.45
N ASP A 988 -3.06 19.90 9.04
CA ASP A 988 -2.97 19.28 10.35
C ASP A 988 -2.62 20.39 11.37
N PHE A 989 -3.48 20.57 12.36
CA PHE A 989 -3.26 21.50 13.47
C PHE A 989 -2.75 20.72 14.68
N ILE A 990 -1.56 21.10 15.16
CA ILE A 990 -0.97 20.60 16.39
C ILE A 990 -1.24 21.65 17.46
N ILE A 991 -2.09 21.30 18.41
CA ILE A 991 -2.67 22.20 19.40
C ILE A 991 -2.22 21.75 20.79
N PHE A 992 -1.68 22.68 21.58
CA PHE A 992 -1.31 22.41 22.98
C PHE A 992 -2.38 22.93 23.95
N SER A 993 -2.90 22.05 24.80
CA SER A 993 -3.94 22.38 25.79
C SER A 993 -3.74 21.64 27.11
N ASP A 994 -4.08 22.28 28.23
CA ASP A 994 -4.12 21.62 29.54
C ASP A 994 -5.43 20.80 29.72
N GLU A 995 -6.46 21.11 28.92
CA GLU A 995 -7.78 20.47 28.94
C GLU A 995 -7.93 19.39 27.85
N TYR A 996 -8.85 18.43 28.06
CA TYR A 996 -9.28 17.50 27.02
C TYR A 996 -10.27 18.18 26.08
N LEU A 997 -9.89 18.32 24.82
CA LEU A 997 -10.71 18.98 23.80
C LEU A 997 -11.59 17.97 23.05
N THR A 998 -12.73 18.44 22.57
CA THR A 998 -13.61 17.73 21.66
C THR A 998 -13.46 18.25 20.23
N LYS A 999 -13.77 17.40 19.26
CA LYS A 999 -13.80 17.79 17.85
C LYS A 999 -14.73 18.98 17.58
N ASN A 1000 -15.86 19.05 18.30
CA ASN A 1000 -16.81 20.16 18.20
C ASN A 1000 -16.20 21.47 18.71
N GLU A 1001 -15.42 21.43 19.79
CA GLU A 1001 -14.79 22.63 20.35
C GLU A 1001 -13.79 23.28 19.39
N ILE A 1002 -13.11 22.49 18.56
CA ILE A 1002 -12.08 22.95 17.62
C ILE A 1002 -12.53 22.93 16.15
N VAL A 1003 -13.84 22.79 15.87
CA VAL A 1003 -14.34 22.63 14.50
C VAL A 1003 -13.97 23.80 13.58
N ASN A 1004 -13.87 25.01 14.12
CA ASN A 1004 -13.56 26.24 13.39
C ASN A 1004 -12.18 26.26 12.72
N PHE A 1005 -11.24 25.43 13.17
CA PHE A 1005 -9.94 25.28 12.49
C PHE A 1005 -10.08 24.81 11.03
N LYS A 1006 -11.20 24.16 10.66
CA LYS A 1006 -11.51 23.80 9.27
C LYS A 1006 -11.74 24.98 8.34
N ASN A 1007 -12.06 26.15 8.90
CA ASN A 1007 -12.35 27.33 8.10
C ASN A 1007 -11.09 28.08 7.67
N VAL A 1008 -9.93 27.76 8.26
CA VAL A 1008 -8.65 28.36 7.90
C VAL A 1008 -8.19 27.78 6.56
N LYS A 1009 -7.94 28.66 5.60
CA LYS A 1009 -7.43 28.35 4.26
C LYS A 1009 -6.29 29.29 3.94
N LEU A 1010 -5.10 28.77 3.70
CA LEU A 1010 -3.96 29.57 3.25
C LEU A 1010 -4.22 30.13 1.83
N LYS A 1011 -3.81 31.38 1.58
CA LYS A 1011 -3.95 32.11 0.32
C LYS A 1011 -2.69 32.01 -0.54
#